data_AF-A0A3F3RJF1-F1
#
_entry.id   AF-A0A3F3RJF1-F1
#
_cell.length_a   1.000
_cell.length_b   1.000
_cell.length_c   1.000
_cell.angle_alpha   90.00
_cell.angle_beta   90.00
_cell.angle_gamma   90.00
#
_symmetry.space_group_name_H-M   'P 1'
#
loop_
_entity.id
_entity.type
_entity.pdbx_description
1 polymer ?
#
loop_
_entity_poly.entity_id
_entity_poly.type
_entity_poly.pdbx_seq_one_letter_code
_entity_poly.pdbx_strand_id
1 'polypeptide(L)'
;MAGSKAQADTADISLGRKRAQDEPDPDQDASEHPDPISNSASTDLAPKKRQRRQPPLKSLVETPETEDSASASSTAEKSRKGKRKPAQPKRTPSAPWPEAFKSLSRTHRALNLVYTFCCTRKHFATTFGNIKNAVQAQLQGQELTVEDVARVKVLVPRAVRFEYVDEAKLEVMTTGEREAAQIGFGRDTPGDAGMPTTKTLLFELLDGDLKRQVRHPQTGEPTKPVRRMKNEDLKMPVYSQKQMLDLIEKRNKKFTDAIDAFLVQCEDEAVDPVEKLETEKNAWIPQQPEEDTTITAPSTLPQQIPKERKSMSEIVEEIRQMDWYTAQIVPEGHRVFDPQPAIYGELTFPLSQNLVNALYNTKNITQFYSHQAEAINHLQAGHHVIVSTSTSSGKSLIYQVPMLHELEKDPSSRGLYIFPTKALAQDQRRSMQELLQFMDGLQGTLVETFDGDTPMPSRNLIRDEARIIFTNPDMLHITILPQEAAWRTFLQNLKFVVVDELHVYNGLFGTHVAFIMRRLRRICAAVGNHTVQFISCSATVANPSQHMRAIFGVDPNSIHLIDSDGSPSGRKEFLCWNTPYKDPNDPSSGRADSVTETARLFSQLILRGARVIAFCRIRKLCEVLLQAVRTELTSLERPEIANMVMGYRGGYSPQDRRNIEKDMFEGRLLGIVATNALELGVDIGSLDAVITLGFPYSISNLRQQSGRAGRRNKDSLSILVGDRYATDQHYMRNPDELFTKPNTELQIDLSNDLILEAHLQCAAYEKPLSLALDETYFGPQLPSLLETRLLQDKYIPSLYHTHPRFLPSPSRSIAIRDTEDQHFAVIDTTNARNTVLEEVEASRAFFTIYEGGIFLHQGQTYLVHELNTSMYFARVSRVHVDYTTQQRDYTDIDPIETENIRLLSSPTTPTSTSSSDSTSTSQTNTKSNHTTVSKAYFGSILIHAVVYGFFKIDKRGRILDAVPVDNNPPIDIHTKGMWIDIPPLALEILQSRNLNIAAAIHAAEHAILSLLPTFVVSSPGDVRTECKVAKKELGRKLQMAVQEAGGVGGLDNKQKKEKLQKILQPPARQRPARLTFYDAKGGACGSGIAAKAFEFVDVLLERAVRRIEACGCVMPQGCLECCCDERCKEMNEVMSKAGAGVVLRCLLGWEVDVDALPWGEEMGVGVGDGVGELRGGLETVVPAVEVPGRVGLSR
;
A
#
# COMPACT_ATOMS: atom_id res chain seq x y z
N MET A 1 -0.59 55.17 34.72
CA MET A 1 -0.76 56.63 34.48
C MET A 1 -1.10 56.81 33.01
N ALA A 2 -2.04 57.71 32.68
CA ALA A 2 -2.55 58.02 31.32
C ALA A 2 -3.15 56.83 30.51
N GLY A 3 -4.16 57.01 29.65
CA GLY A 3 -5.09 58.14 29.54
C GLY A 3 -5.74 58.32 28.15
N SER A 4 -7.09 58.40 28.11
CA SER A 4 -7.92 58.90 26.97
C SER A 4 -7.98 58.02 25.69
N LYS A 5 -8.99 58.07 24.79
CA LYS A 5 -10.43 58.50 24.81
C LYS A 5 -11.15 58.03 23.51
N ALA A 6 -12.47 58.29 23.41
CA ALA A 6 -13.38 58.12 22.24
C ALA A 6 -13.78 56.65 21.91
N GLN A 7 -15.04 56.27 21.58
CA GLN A 7 -16.16 56.85 20.78
C GLN A 7 -15.91 56.78 19.25
N ALA A 8 -16.85 56.37 18.37
CA ALA A 8 -18.24 55.85 18.50
C ALA A 8 -18.44 54.74 17.42
N ASP A 9 -19.59 54.13 17.08
CA ASP A 9 -20.99 54.58 16.99
C ASP A 9 -22.02 53.44 17.19
N THR A 10 -23.28 53.82 17.43
CA THR A 10 -24.45 52.93 17.49
C THR A 10 -25.40 53.19 16.31
N ALA A 11 -25.97 52.12 15.75
CA ALA A 11 -27.14 52.22 14.86
C ALA A 11 -28.20 51.20 15.29
N ASP A 12 -29.36 51.69 15.72
CA ASP A 12 -30.49 50.91 16.22
C ASP A 12 -31.74 51.30 15.41
N ILE A 13 -32.43 50.33 14.81
CA ILE A 13 -33.73 50.52 14.16
C ILE A 13 -34.65 49.36 14.55
N SER A 14 -35.74 49.73 15.21
CA SER A 14 -36.79 48.84 15.69
C SER A 14 -38.02 48.82 14.76
N LEU A 15 -39.08 48.12 15.19
CA LEU A 15 -40.43 47.93 14.62
C LEU A 15 -40.65 46.53 13.98
N GLY A 16 -41.76 45.84 14.25
CA GLY A 16 -42.87 46.21 15.15
C GLY A 16 -43.88 45.07 15.39
N ARG A 17 -44.62 45.18 16.51
CA ARG A 17 -45.59 44.17 16.97
C ARG A 17 -46.72 43.88 15.96
N LYS A 18 -47.25 42.65 16.00
CA LYS A 18 -48.68 42.42 16.25
C LYS A 18 -48.95 41.07 16.92
N ARG A 19 -50.02 41.01 17.73
CA ARG A 19 -50.58 39.80 18.35
C ARG A 19 -51.78 39.34 17.52
N ALA A 20 -52.05 38.04 17.56
CA ALA A 20 -53.40 37.51 17.74
C ALA A 20 -53.28 36.26 18.63
N GLN A 21 -54.30 35.99 19.43
CA GLN A 21 -54.59 34.67 19.99
C GLN A 21 -55.72 34.07 19.15
N ASP A 22 -55.97 32.76 19.26
CA ASP A 22 -57.29 32.24 19.64
C ASP A 22 -57.29 30.69 19.64
N GLU A 23 -57.87 30.14 20.69
CA GLU A 23 -58.39 28.76 20.83
C GLU A 23 -59.89 28.94 21.11
N PRO A 24 -60.81 28.03 20.68
CA PRO A 24 -60.90 26.72 21.32
C PRO A 24 -61.44 25.55 20.46
N ASP A 25 -61.53 24.37 21.10
CA ASP A 25 -62.41 23.21 20.80
C ASP A 25 -63.93 23.60 20.83
N PRO A 26 -64.95 22.74 20.47
CA PRO A 26 -64.98 21.28 20.66
C PRO A 26 -65.80 20.39 19.66
N ASP A 27 -65.85 19.08 19.99
CA ASP A 27 -67.01 18.14 19.96
C ASP A 27 -67.48 17.35 18.70
N GLN A 28 -67.45 16.01 18.90
CA GLN A 28 -68.52 14.99 18.74
C GLN A 28 -68.81 14.20 17.42
N ASP A 29 -68.75 12.87 17.64
CA ASP A 29 -69.64 11.78 17.24
C ASP A 29 -70.00 11.43 15.77
N ALA A 30 -69.59 10.21 15.39
CA ALA A 30 -70.53 9.14 15.03
C ALA A 30 -69.92 7.75 15.35
N SER A 31 -70.74 6.77 15.74
CA SER A 31 -70.29 5.39 16.03
C SER A 31 -71.34 4.37 15.59
N GLU A 32 -70.93 3.15 15.24
CA GLU A 32 -71.79 1.96 15.31
C GLU A 32 -70.96 0.66 15.31
N HIS A 33 -71.29 -0.25 16.23
CA HIS A 33 -70.82 -1.65 16.29
C HIS A 33 -71.92 -2.59 15.75
N PRO A 34 -71.59 -3.84 15.37
CA PRO A 34 -71.95 -4.92 16.31
C PRO A 34 -70.97 -6.11 16.39
N ASP A 35 -71.07 -6.82 17.52
CA ASP A 35 -70.42 -8.07 17.95
C ASP A 35 -71.52 -8.92 18.66
N PRO A 36 -71.29 -10.12 19.25
CA PRO A 36 -70.44 -11.26 18.88
C PRO A 36 -71.19 -12.63 19.02
N ILE A 37 -70.59 -13.77 18.62
CA ILE A 37 -70.93 -15.14 19.10
C ILE A 37 -69.64 -15.97 19.32
N SER A 38 -69.67 -16.97 20.23
CA SER A 38 -68.50 -17.58 20.89
C SER A 38 -68.31 -19.11 20.67
N ASN A 39 -67.30 -19.68 21.38
CA ASN A 39 -67.04 -21.11 21.71
C ASN A 39 -66.13 -21.92 20.74
N SER A 40 -65.40 -22.99 21.14
CA SER A 40 -64.62 -23.31 22.37
C SER A 40 -63.97 -24.72 22.27
N ALA A 41 -62.70 -24.91 22.69
CA ALA A 41 -62.05 -26.22 23.03
C ALA A 41 -61.96 -27.30 21.91
N SER A 42 -61.15 -28.37 21.97
CA SER A 42 -59.85 -28.71 22.60
C SER A 42 -59.32 -30.04 22.01
N THR A 43 -58.07 -30.45 22.29
CA THR A 43 -57.56 -31.87 22.27
C THR A 43 -57.57 -32.65 20.92
N ASP A 44 -56.64 -33.55 20.56
CA ASP A 44 -55.52 -34.15 21.29
C ASP A 44 -54.45 -34.86 20.39
N LEU A 45 -53.32 -35.23 21.02
CA LEU A 45 -52.41 -36.37 20.74
C LEU A 45 -51.64 -36.55 19.40
N ALA A 46 -50.53 -37.31 19.50
CA ALA A 46 -49.54 -37.59 18.45
C ALA A 46 -49.13 -39.10 18.41
N PRO A 47 -47.85 -39.50 18.22
CA PRO A 47 -47.10 -39.66 16.96
C PRO A 47 -46.71 -41.15 16.67
N LYS A 48 -46.04 -41.46 15.53
CA LYS A 48 -44.91 -42.46 15.45
C LYS A 48 -44.21 -42.68 14.08
N LYS A 49 -42.88 -42.51 14.08
CA LYS A 49 -41.80 -43.45 13.63
C LYS A 49 -41.89 -44.26 12.29
N ARG A 50 -41.04 -43.86 11.32
CA ARG A 50 -39.75 -44.52 10.94
C ARG A 50 -39.75 -46.02 10.52
N GLN A 51 -39.50 -46.34 9.22
CA GLN A 51 -38.36 -47.20 8.76
C GLN A 51 -38.22 -47.45 7.23
N ARG A 52 -36.97 -47.78 6.83
CA ARG A 52 -36.40 -48.17 5.51
C ARG A 52 -37.12 -49.30 4.73
N ARG A 53 -37.09 -49.25 3.37
CA ARG A 53 -36.24 -50.10 2.47
C ARG A 53 -36.37 -49.77 0.95
N GLN A 54 -35.55 -50.45 0.13
CA GLN A 54 -35.33 -50.31 -1.33
C GLN A 54 -36.08 -51.44 -2.12
N PRO A 55 -35.73 -51.78 -3.38
CA PRO A 55 -35.86 -51.09 -4.68
C PRO A 55 -36.70 -51.93 -5.70
N PRO A 56 -36.65 -51.65 -7.01
CA PRO A 56 -36.03 -52.61 -7.96
C PRO A 56 -35.20 -51.91 -9.08
N LEU A 57 -34.63 -52.54 -10.14
CA LEU A 57 -34.69 -53.93 -10.63
C LEU A 57 -33.32 -54.51 -11.07
N LYS A 58 -33.06 -54.77 -12.38
CA LYS A 58 -31.91 -55.52 -12.96
C LYS A 58 -31.74 -55.31 -14.48
N SER A 59 -30.49 -55.41 -14.97
CA SER A 59 -29.99 -56.39 -15.97
C SER A 59 -28.45 -56.22 -16.10
N LEU A 60 -27.55 -57.19 -15.78
CA LEU A 60 -27.32 -58.56 -16.28
C LEU A 60 -26.63 -58.59 -17.67
N VAL A 61 -25.41 -59.11 -17.88
CA VAL A 61 -24.34 -59.55 -16.94
C VAL A 61 -22.96 -58.94 -17.37
N GLU A 62 -21.74 -59.50 -17.48
CA GLU A 62 -21.05 -60.83 -17.36
C GLU A 62 -19.63 -60.65 -16.73
N THR A 63 -18.91 -61.74 -16.39
CA THR A 63 -17.55 -61.79 -15.80
C THR A 63 -16.75 -63.02 -16.33
N PRO A 64 -15.42 -63.13 -16.11
CA PRO A 64 -14.84 -63.87 -14.94
C PRO A 64 -13.83 -62.98 -14.14
N GLU A 65 -13.54 -63.17 -12.83
CA GLU A 65 -12.98 -64.33 -12.07
C GLU A 65 -11.48 -64.59 -12.37
N THR A 66 -10.56 -64.83 -11.42
CA THR A 66 -10.65 -64.98 -9.93
C THR A 66 -9.30 -64.67 -9.22
N GLU A 67 -9.38 -64.55 -7.89
CA GLU A 67 -8.40 -64.77 -6.80
C GLU A 67 -6.96 -65.29 -7.11
N ASP A 68 -5.93 -64.75 -6.42
CA ASP A 68 -5.25 -65.45 -5.29
C ASP A 68 -4.35 -64.47 -4.49
N SER A 69 -3.39 -64.95 -3.68
CA SER A 69 -2.95 -64.35 -2.41
C SER A 69 -1.43 -64.19 -2.19
N ALA A 70 -1.08 -63.58 -1.04
CA ALA A 70 0.17 -63.70 -0.27
C ALA A 70 1.45 -62.90 -0.64
N SER A 71 1.84 -62.04 0.31
CA SER A 71 3.20 -61.82 0.85
C SER A 71 4.43 -61.45 -0.02
N ALA A 72 4.95 -60.26 0.28
CA ALA A 72 6.36 -59.97 0.67
C ALA A 72 7.50 -59.79 -0.36
N SER A 73 8.54 -59.09 0.15
CA SER A 73 9.89 -58.86 -0.38
C SER A 73 10.11 -57.75 -1.42
N SER A 74 11.38 -57.38 -1.60
CA SER A 74 11.84 -56.12 -2.16
C SER A 74 12.65 -56.30 -3.44
N THR A 75 12.50 -55.38 -4.39
CA THR A 75 13.65 -54.85 -5.16
C THR A 75 13.32 -53.50 -5.77
N ALA A 76 14.35 -52.72 -6.11
CA ALA A 76 14.19 -51.37 -6.65
C ALA A 76 14.22 -51.37 -8.18
N GLU A 77 13.38 -50.54 -8.81
CA GLU A 77 13.60 -50.13 -10.20
C GLU A 77 13.28 -48.65 -10.45
N LYS A 78 13.79 -48.12 -11.57
CA LYS A 78 14.01 -46.69 -11.78
C LYS A 78 12.76 -45.98 -12.30
N SER A 79 12.27 -44.97 -11.58
CA SER A 79 11.15 -44.14 -12.03
C SER A 79 11.50 -43.35 -13.30
N ARG A 80 10.65 -43.48 -14.33
CA ARG A 80 10.83 -42.79 -15.62
C ARG A 80 10.47 -41.31 -15.51
N LYS A 81 11.18 -40.44 -16.24
CA LYS A 81 10.88 -39.01 -16.37
C LYS A 81 9.42 -38.79 -16.77
N GLY A 82 8.65 -38.13 -15.89
CA GLY A 82 7.30 -37.68 -16.21
C GLY A 82 7.33 -36.63 -17.32
N LYS A 83 6.81 -36.96 -18.50
CA LYS A 83 6.60 -35.98 -19.57
C LYS A 83 5.48 -35.03 -19.15
N ARG A 84 5.64 -33.72 -19.42
CA ARG A 84 4.51 -32.76 -19.40
C ARG A 84 3.36 -33.32 -20.22
N LYS A 85 2.11 -33.18 -19.74
CA LYS A 85 0.93 -33.34 -20.61
C LYS A 85 1.09 -32.36 -21.79
N PRO A 86 0.95 -32.80 -23.04
CA PRO A 86 0.84 -31.86 -24.15
C PRO A 86 -0.44 -31.02 -23.97
N ALA A 87 -0.43 -29.78 -24.47
CA ALA A 87 -1.67 -29.04 -24.64
C ALA A 87 -2.59 -29.82 -25.59
N GLN A 88 -3.91 -29.72 -25.38
CA GLN A 88 -4.86 -30.30 -26.33
C GLN A 88 -4.64 -29.66 -27.72
N PRO A 89 -4.69 -30.44 -28.81
CA PRO A 89 -4.58 -29.87 -30.15
C PRO A 89 -5.77 -28.94 -30.40
N LYS A 90 -5.51 -27.74 -30.92
CA LYS A 90 -6.58 -26.88 -31.46
C LYS A 90 -7.34 -27.69 -32.52
N ARG A 91 -8.66 -27.77 -32.42
CA ARG A 91 -9.51 -28.28 -33.49
C ARG A 91 -9.33 -27.36 -34.70
N THR A 92 -8.98 -27.95 -35.84
CA THR A 92 -8.95 -27.27 -37.14
C THR A 92 -10.32 -27.44 -37.82
N PRO A 93 -10.75 -26.50 -38.68
CA PRO A 93 -11.95 -26.68 -39.48
C PRO A 93 -11.86 -27.94 -40.35
N SER A 94 -13.00 -28.58 -40.55
CA SER A 94 -13.18 -29.82 -41.34
C SER A 94 -13.08 -29.60 -42.85
N ALA A 95 -13.42 -28.39 -43.31
CA ALA A 95 -13.39 -27.99 -44.71
C ALA A 95 -12.24 -26.99 -45.00
N PRO A 96 -11.65 -27.01 -46.22
CA PRO A 96 -10.69 -26.00 -46.63
C PRO A 96 -11.37 -24.63 -46.76
N TRP A 97 -10.65 -23.54 -46.44
CA TRP A 97 -11.19 -22.18 -46.44
C TRP A 97 -11.98 -21.83 -47.71
N PRO A 98 -13.20 -21.25 -47.60
CA PRO A 98 -13.94 -20.71 -48.74
C PRO A 98 -13.14 -19.61 -49.46
N GLU A 99 -13.42 -19.36 -50.75
CA GLU A 99 -12.70 -18.32 -51.52
C GLU A 99 -12.89 -16.92 -50.94
N ALA A 100 -14.00 -16.63 -50.26
CA ALA A 100 -14.18 -15.39 -49.50
C ALA A 100 -13.10 -15.21 -48.42
N PHE A 101 -12.83 -16.24 -47.61
CA PHE A 101 -11.82 -16.20 -46.54
C PHE A 101 -10.38 -16.25 -47.10
N LYS A 102 -10.14 -16.95 -48.22
CA LYS A 102 -8.86 -16.87 -48.93
C LYS A 102 -8.60 -15.47 -49.49
N SER A 103 -9.61 -14.82 -50.07
CA SER A 103 -9.56 -13.44 -50.53
C SER A 103 -9.29 -12.49 -49.36
N LEU A 104 -10.05 -12.63 -48.26
CA LEU A 104 -9.88 -11.83 -47.05
C LEU A 104 -8.48 -11.99 -46.42
N SER A 105 -7.90 -13.19 -46.45
CA SER A 105 -6.52 -13.43 -46.02
C SER A 105 -5.49 -12.73 -46.92
N ARG A 106 -5.73 -12.65 -48.24
CA ARG A 106 -4.90 -11.82 -49.16
C ARG A 106 -5.05 -10.33 -48.81
N THR A 107 -6.27 -9.86 -48.55
CA THR A 107 -6.55 -8.48 -48.13
C THR A 107 -5.87 -8.11 -46.82
N HIS A 108 -5.97 -8.93 -45.77
CA HIS A 108 -5.24 -8.70 -44.52
C HIS A 108 -3.73 -8.73 -44.74
N ARG A 109 -3.19 -9.67 -45.53
CA ARG A 109 -1.75 -9.72 -45.85
C ARG A 109 -1.29 -8.44 -46.57
N ALA A 110 -2.06 -7.92 -47.51
CA ALA A 110 -1.77 -6.69 -48.24
C ALA A 110 -1.87 -5.44 -47.33
N LEU A 111 -2.91 -5.33 -46.50
CA LEU A 111 -3.07 -4.28 -45.48
C LEU A 111 -1.90 -4.29 -44.49
N ASN A 112 -1.59 -5.45 -43.90
CA ASN A 112 -0.50 -5.64 -42.94
C ASN A 112 0.87 -5.30 -43.55
N LEU A 113 1.12 -5.73 -44.79
CA LEU A 113 2.34 -5.39 -45.54
C LEU A 113 2.45 -3.87 -45.76
N VAL A 114 1.44 -3.25 -46.40
CA VAL A 114 1.47 -1.82 -46.75
C VAL A 114 1.51 -0.95 -45.51
N TYR A 115 0.67 -1.22 -44.49
CA TYR A 115 0.71 -0.50 -43.21
C TYR A 115 2.08 -0.59 -42.55
N THR A 116 2.65 -1.80 -42.43
CA THR A 116 3.96 -2.00 -41.80
C THR A 116 5.07 -1.28 -42.54
N PHE A 117 4.97 -1.10 -43.87
CA PHE A 117 5.86 -0.23 -44.65
C PHE A 117 5.55 1.27 -44.49
N CYS A 118 4.28 1.69 -44.48
CA CYS A 118 3.89 3.09 -44.30
C CYS A 118 4.34 3.64 -42.93
N CYS A 119 4.23 2.86 -41.86
CA CYS A 119 4.73 3.22 -40.52
C CYS A 119 6.27 3.37 -40.45
N THR A 120 7.03 3.01 -41.49
CA THR A 120 8.46 3.32 -41.57
C THR A 120 8.77 4.72 -42.08
N ARG A 121 7.78 5.43 -42.65
CA ARG A 121 7.95 6.76 -43.22
C ARG A 121 7.67 7.83 -42.15
N LYS A 122 8.66 8.70 -41.89
CA LYS A 122 8.46 9.90 -41.04
C LYS A 122 7.41 10.80 -41.73
N HIS A 123 6.49 11.38 -40.96
CA HIS A 123 5.42 12.27 -41.43
C HIS A 123 4.40 11.63 -42.41
N PHE A 124 4.14 10.33 -42.32
CA PHE A 124 3.10 9.68 -43.15
C PHE A 124 1.91 9.22 -42.30
N ALA A 125 0.77 9.90 -42.43
CA ALA A 125 -0.49 9.50 -41.80
C ALA A 125 -1.08 8.27 -42.51
N THR A 126 -1.37 7.20 -41.77
CA THR A 126 -1.97 5.94 -42.29
C THR A 126 -3.50 6.04 -42.44
N THR A 127 -3.97 7.14 -43.04
CA THR A 127 -5.39 7.25 -43.42
C THR A 127 -5.71 6.25 -44.53
N PHE A 128 -6.96 5.80 -44.57
CA PHE A 128 -7.45 4.84 -45.56
C PHE A 128 -7.19 5.32 -47.00
N GLY A 129 -7.43 6.61 -47.29
CA GLY A 129 -7.13 7.21 -48.58
C GLY A 129 -5.66 7.13 -48.97
N ASN A 130 -4.74 7.36 -48.02
CA ASN A 130 -3.29 7.30 -48.25
C ASN A 130 -2.78 5.88 -48.51
N ILE A 131 -3.44 4.84 -47.99
CA ILE A 131 -3.02 3.44 -48.16
C ILE A 131 -3.81 2.67 -49.23
N LYS A 132 -5.05 3.08 -49.58
CA LYS A 132 -5.95 2.38 -50.51
C LYS A 132 -5.26 1.98 -51.81
N ASN A 133 -4.68 2.95 -52.52
CA ASN A 133 -4.05 2.71 -53.83
C ASN A 133 -2.83 1.77 -53.74
N ALA A 134 -2.07 1.83 -52.63
CA ALA A 134 -0.91 0.96 -52.41
C ALA A 134 -1.31 -0.48 -52.06
N VAL A 135 -2.43 -0.68 -51.37
CA VAL A 135 -3.01 -2.00 -51.09
C VAL A 135 -3.62 -2.61 -52.36
N GLN A 136 -4.36 -1.83 -53.15
CA GLN A 136 -4.92 -2.26 -54.44
C GLN A 136 -3.85 -2.75 -55.42
N ALA A 137 -2.68 -2.10 -55.45
CA ALA A 137 -1.54 -2.52 -56.25
C ALA A 137 -0.98 -3.90 -55.82
N GLN A 138 -1.08 -4.26 -54.53
CA GLN A 138 -0.75 -5.61 -54.04
C GLN A 138 -1.86 -6.64 -54.32
N LEU A 139 -3.12 -6.19 -54.41
CA LEU A 139 -4.29 -7.00 -54.76
C LEU A 139 -4.54 -7.09 -56.28
N GLN A 140 -3.50 -6.89 -57.11
CA GLN A 140 -3.53 -7.02 -58.56
C GLN A 140 -4.62 -6.19 -59.27
N GLY A 141 -5.03 -5.06 -58.68
CA GLY A 141 -6.06 -4.16 -59.23
C GLY A 141 -7.48 -4.42 -58.75
N GLN A 142 -7.71 -5.37 -57.84
CA GLN A 142 -9.00 -5.48 -57.12
C GLN A 142 -9.22 -4.24 -56.24
N GLU A 143 -10.42 -3.66 -56.26
CA GLU A 143 -10.71 -2.47 -55.48
C GLU A 143 -10.86 -2.80 -53.97
N LEU A 144 -9.99 -2.23 -53.13
CA LEU A 144 -10.17 -2.22 -51.67
C LEU A 144 -11.30 -1.26 -51.28
N THR A 145 -12.35 -1.79 -50.66
CA THR A 145 -13.47 -1.03 -50.10
C THR A 145 -13.34 -0.83 -48.58
N VAL A 146 -14.16 0.06 -48.00
CA VAL A 146 -14.28 0.21 -46.53
C VAL A 146 -14.84 -1.07 -45.90
N GLU A 147 -15.76 -1.74 -46.60
CA GLU A 147 -16.33 -3.03 -46.21
C GLU A 147 -15.26 -4.13 -46.06
N ASP A 148 -14.26 -4.18 -46.94
CA ASP A 148 -13.21 -5.21 -46.86
C ASP A 148 -12.35 -5.06 -45.59
N VAL A 149 -12.14 -3.82 -45.14
CA VAL A 149 -11.47 -3.57 -43.86
C VAL A 149 -12.39 -3.91 -42.68
N ALA A 150 -13.70 -3.68 -42.79
CA ALA A 150 -14.68 -4.14 -41.79
C ALA A 150 -14.73 -5.67 -41.68
N ARG A 151 -14.72 -6.41 -42.81
CA ARG A 151 -14.59 -7.88 -42.85
C ARG A 151 -13.31 -8.36 -42.14
N VAL A 152 -12.18 -7.66 -42.32
CA VAL A 152 -10.93 -7.96 -41.58
C VAL A 152 -11.09 -7.64 -40.08
N LYS A 153 -11.79 -6.55 -39.72
CA LYS A 153 -12.01 -6.12 -38.34
C LYS A 153 -12.92 -7.10 -37.56
N VAL A 154 -13.90 -7.74 -38.19
CA VAL A 154 -14.73 -8.82 -37.59
C VAL A 154 -13.85 -9.91 -36.96
N LEU A 155 -12.83 -10.38 -37.68
CA LEU A 155 -12.00 -11.50 -37.24
C LEU A 155 -10.91 -11.12 -36.22
N VAL A 156 -10.51 -9.84 -36.16
CA VAL A 156 -9.47 -9.34 -35.23
C VAL A 156 -9.80 -7.96 -34.64
N PRO A 157 -10.95 -7.80 -33.93
CA PRO A 157 -11.51 -6.48 -33.61
C PRO A 157 -10.66 -5.67 -32.65
N ARG A 158 -9.88 -6.32 -31.77
CA ARG A 158 -8.93 -5.67 -30.86
C ARG A 158 -7.56 -5.36 -31.48
N ALA A 159 -7.28 -5.83 -32.70
CA ALA A 159 -6.00 -5.61 -33.38
C ALA A 159 -6.06 -4.48 -34.43
N VAL A 160 -7.24 -4.20 -34.98
CA VAL A 160 -7.46 -3.19 -36.04
C VAL A 160 -8.27 -2.01 -35.50
N ARG A 161 -7.64 -0.85 -35.41
CA ARG A 161 -8.34 0.42 -35.23
C ARG A 161 -8.72 0.97 -36.60
N PHE A 162 -9.99 1.31 -36.77
CA PHE A 162 -10.54 1.81 -38.02
C PHE A 162 -11.75 2.68 -37.66
N GLU A 163 -11.58 4.01 -37.79
CA GLU A 163 -12.49 5.06 -37.28
C GLU A 163 -12.19 6.41 -37.95
N TYR A 164 -13.12 7.37 -37.85
CA TYR A 164 -12.87 8.75 -38.31
C TYR A 164 -12.14 9.56 -37.23
N VAL A 165 -11.10 10.29 -37.64
CA VAL A 165 -10.26 11.12 -36.77
C VAL A 165 -10.13 12.52 -37.37
N ASP A 166 -10.10 13.53 -36.52
CA ASP A 166 -9.90 14.93 -36.89
C ASP A 166 -8.50 15.13 -37.51
N GLU A 167 -8.44 15.75 -38.69
CA GLU A 167 -7.20 15.95 -39.44
C GLU A 167 -6.19 16.81 -38.66
N ALA A 168 -6.64 17.80 -37.89
CA ALA A 168 -5.75 18.63 -37.05
C ALA A 168 -5.08 17.82 -35.92
N LYS A 169 -5.77 16.81 -35.37
CA LYS A 169 -5.15 15.88 -34.39
C LYS A 169 -4.14 14.94 -35.06
N LEU A 170 -4.34 14.60 -36.32
CA LEU A 170 -3.41 13.77 -37.10
C LEU A 170 -2.15 14.55 -37.50
N GLU A 171 -2.26 15.82 -37.89
CA GLU A 171 -1.11 16.68 -38.18
C GLU A 171 -0.15 16.77 -36.99
N VAL A 172 -0.66 17.09 -35.79
CA VAL A 172 0.13 17.18 -34.54
C VAL A 172 0.79 15.85 -34.14
N MET A 173 0.28 14.70 -34.60
CA MET A 173 0.96 13.41 -34.45
C MET A 173 2.09 13.17 -35.47
N THR A 174 2.04 13.85 -36.64
CA THR A 174 3.04 13.70 -37.71
C THR A 174 4.15 14.76 -37.67
N THR A 175 3.86 16.03 -37.39
CA THR A 175 4.87 17.09 -37.18
C THR A 175 5.15 17.25 -35.69
N GLY A 176 6.43 17.18 -35.31
CA GLY A 176 6.80 17.31 -33.90
C GLY A 176 6.63 18.74 -33.43
N GLU A 177 6.18 18.93 -32.17
CA GLU A 177 5.80 20.22 -31.56
C GLU A 177 6.68 21.45 -31.92
N ARG A 178 7.99 21.24 -32.11
CA ARG A 178 8.94 22.29 -32.49
C ARG A 178 8.71 22.90 -33.86
N GLU A 179 8.18 22.13 -34.81
CA GLU A 179 7.87 22.61 -36.17
C GLU A 179 6.51 23.34 -36.17
N ALA A 180 5.49 22.79 -35.48
CA ALA A 180 4.19 23.44 -35.31
C ALA A 180 4.29 24.81 -34.60
N ALA A 181 5.07 24.90 -33.51
CA ALA A 181 5.32 26.14 -32.79
C ALA A 181 6.08 27.20 -33.62
N GLN A 182 6.76 26.81 -34.70
CA GLN A 182 7.44 27.71 -35.63
C GLN A 182 6.53 28.22 -36.77
N ILE A 183 5.41 27.53 -37.03
CA ILE A 183 4.43 27.87 -38.07
C ILE A 183 3.28 28.73 -37.51
N GLY A 184 3.08 28.75 -36.19
CA GLY A 184 2.24 29.75 -35.49
C GLY A 184 0.87 29.25 -35.01
N PHE A 185 0.53 27.98 -35.23
CA PHE A 185 -0.67 27.33 -34.68
C PHE A 185 -0.49 27.05 -33.17
N GLY A 186 -0.57 28.11 -32.37
CA GLY A 186 -0.28 28.06 -30.93
C GLY A 186 -0.81 29.26 -30.13
N ARG A 187 -1.96 29.81 -30.53
CA ARG A 187 -2.68 30.86 -29.80
C ARG A 187 -4.20 30.65 -29.89
N ASP A 188 -4.74 29.90 -28.93
CA ASP A 188 -6.18 29.88 -28.70
C ASP A 188 -6.59 31.21 -28.03
N THR A 189 -7.00 32.19 -28.84
CA THR A 189 -7.80 33.32 -28.36
C THR A 189 -9.22 32.84 -28.09
N PRO A 190 -9.80 33.06 -26.89
CA PRO A 190 -11.12 32.55 -26.56
C PRO A 190 -12.21 33.35 -27.29
N GLY A 191 -12.62 32.89 -28.47
CA GLY A 191 -13.74 33.45 -29.23
C GLY A 191 -13.54 33.43 -30.74
N ASP A 192 -13.69 32.26 -31.35
CA ASP A 192 -14.20 32.15 -32.73
C ASP A 192 -15.05 30.86 -32.85
N ALA A 193 -15.99 30.82 -33.79
CA ALA A 193 -16.98 29.76 -33.90
C ALA A 193 -17.19 29.33 -35.37
N GLY A 194 -16.99 28.05 -35.66
CA GLY A 194 -17.38 27.44 -36.93
C GLY A 194 -16.33 27.49 -38.04
N MET A 195 -15.17 26.85 -37.84
CA MET A 195 -14.44 26.24 -38.96
C MET A 195 -14.78 24.74 -39.03
N PRO A 196 -15.13 24.20 -40.23
CA PRO A 196 -15.45 22.78 -40.37
C PRO A 196 -14.17 21.94 -40.31
N THR A 197 -13.99 21.12 -39.26
CA THR A 197 -12.84 20.22 -39.20
C THR A 197 -13.03 19.03 -40.14
N THR A 198 -12.10 18.86 -41.07
CA THR A 198 -12.07 17.72 -41.98
C THR A 198 -11.74 16.45 -41.19
N LYS A 199 -12.64 15.46 -41.23
CA LYS A 199 -12.48 14.18 -40.54
C LYS A 199 -12.04 13.12 -41.55
N THR A 200 -10.85 12.56 -41.35
CA THR A 200 -10.28 11.53 -42.22
C THR A 200 -10.38 10.14 -41.59
N LEU A 201 -10.52 9.11 -42.42
CA LEU A 201 -10.65 7.73 -41.96
C LEU A 201 -9.26 7.16 -41.64
N LEU A 202 -8.96 6.86 -40.38
CA LEU A 202 -7.67 6.32 -39.92
C LEU A 202 -7.67 4.79 -39.93
N PHE A 203 -6.55 4.16 -40.31
CA PHE A 203 -6.29 2.74 -40.13
C PHE A 203 -5.00 2.52 -39.30
N GLU A 204 -5.08 1.74 -38.23
CA GLU A 204 -3.98 1.44 -37.30
C GLU A 204 -3.98 -0.05 -36.89
N LEU A 205 -2.82 -0.69 -36.83
CA LEU A 205 -2.65 -2.04 -36.26
C LEU A 205 -2.01 -1.95 -34.87
N LEU A 206 -2.80 -2.26 -33.84
CA LEU A 206 -2.48 -2.01 -32.42
C LEU A 206 -1.51 -3.02 -31.79
N ASP A 207 -1.14 -4.09 -32.50
CA ASP A 207 -0.27 -5.20 -32.05
C ASP A 207 1.23 -4.84 -31.87
N GLY A 208 1.54 -3.58 -31.56
CA GLY A 208 2.87 -3.10 -31.16
C GLY A 208 3.78 -2.57 -32.28
N ASP A 209 4.65 -1.64 -31.89
CA ASP A 209 5.52 -0.85 -32.79
C ASP A 209 6.79 -1.57 -33.28
N LEU A 210 7.16 -1.25 -34.53
CA LEU A 210 8.47 -1.57 -35.10
C LEU A 210 9.60 -0.82 -34.37
N LYS A 211 10.61 -1.56 -33.90
CA LYS A 211 11.81 -0.99 -33.27
C LYS A 211 12.79 -0.53 -34.36
N ARG A 212 13.03 0.79 -34.44
CA ARG A 212 13.96 1.44 -35.38
C ARG A 212 15.36 0.80 -35.33
N GLN A 213 16.06 0.80 -36.47
CA GLN A 213 17.47 0.37 -36.61
C GLN A 213 18.30 1.41 -37.41
N VAL A 214 19.60 1.16 -37.55
CA VAL A 214 20.60 1.96 -38.29
C VAL A 214 21.60 1.00 -38.96
N ARG A 215 22.16 1.33 -40.14
CA ARG A 215 23.18 0.50 -40.78
C ARG A 215 24.53 0.62 -40.07
N HIS A 216 25.22 -0.50 -39.86
CA HIS A 216 26.54 -0.52 -39.23
C HIS A 216 27.62 0.05 -40.17
N PRO A 217 28.45 1.04 -39.75
CA PRO A 217 29.32 1.77 -40.67
C PRO A 217 30.36 0.95 -41.44
N GLN A 218 30.76 -0.21 -40.91
CA GLN A 218 31.82 -1.05 -41.51
C GLN A 218 31.29 -2.30 -42.24
N THR A 219 30.06 -2.74 -41.96
CA THR A 219 29.50 -3.99 -42.53
C THR A 219 28.19 -3.79 -43.30
N GLY A 220 27.59 -2.59 -43.25
CA GLY A 220 26.36 -2.26 -43.97
C GLY A 220 25.07 -2.87 -43.40
N GLU A 221 25.19 -3.92 -42.58
CA GLU A 221 24.06 -4.65 -41.98
C GLU A 221 23.22 -3.78 -41.01
N PRO A 222 21.90 -4.03 -40.89
CA PRO A 222 21.04 -3.31 -39.97
C PRO A 222 21.30 -3.74 -38.52
N THR A 223 21.58 -2.76 -37.67
CA THR A 223 21.88 -2.91 -36.24
C THR A 223 21.03 -1.96 -35.41
N LYS A 224 20.93 -2.17 -34.09
CA LYS A 224 20.10 -1.32 -33.21
C LYS A 224 20.70 0.10 -33.13
N PRO A 225 19.89 1.17 -33.00
CA PRO A 225 20.39 2.53 -32.91
C PRO A 225 21.14 2.71 -31.59
N VAL A 226 22.36 3.25 -31.66
CA VAL A 226 23.21 3.51 -30.48
C VAL A 226 23.81 4.93 -30.47
N ARG A 227 23.31 5.84 -31.31
CA ARG A 227 23.59 7.29 -31.16
C ARG A 227 22.62 8.22 -31.90
N ARG A 228 21.97 9.15 -31.20
CA ARG A 228 21.42 10.40 -31.77
C ARG A 228 22.55 11.36 -32.14
N MET A 229 22.86 11.47 -33.43
CA MET A 229 23.67 12.56 -33.99
C MET A 229 22.85 13.86 -34.05
N LYS A 230 23.49 15.02 -33.87
CA LYS A 230 22.79 16.30 -33.63
C LYS A 230 22.66 17.23 -34.84
N ASN A 231 23.28 16.90 -35.96
CA ASN A 231 23.06 17.49 -37.29
C ASN A 231 23.29 16.38 -38.34
N GLU A 232 22.20 15.79 -38.83
CA GLU A 232 22.13 15.15 -40.16
C GLU A 232 20.78 15.56 -40.75
N ASP A 233 20.78 16.06 -41.98
CA ASP A 233 19.55 16.25 -42.76
C ASP A 233 18.84 14.91 -42.99
N LEU A 234 17.52 14.95 -43.25
CA LEU A 234 16.63 13.80 -43.15
C LEU A 234 17.09 12.57 -43.94
N LYS A 235 17.74 11.62 -43.24
CA LYS A 235 17.84 10.21 -43.67
C LYS A 235 16.78 9.38 -42.98
N MET A 236 16.10 8.56 -43.78
CA MET A 236 14.99 7.71 -43.34
C MET A 236 15.44 6.73 -42.25
N PRO A 237 14.58 6.42 -41.25
CA PRO A 237 14.84 5.33 -40.32
C PRO A 237 14.91 4.00 -41.08
N VAL A 238 16.06 3.31 -41.00
CA VAL A 238 16.25 2.01 -41.65
C VAL A 238 15.76 0.93 -40.70
N TYR A 239 14.63 0.30 -41.03
CA TYR A 239 14.15 -0.88 -40.31
C TYR A 239 14.80 -2.13 -40.91
N SER A 240 15.05 -3.15 -40.08
CA SER A 240 15.54 -4.44 -40.56
C SER A 240 14.43 -5.14 -41.33
N GLN A 241 14.67 -5.50 -42.61
CA GLN A 241 13.73 -6.26 -43.43
C GLN A 241 13.30 -7.55 -42.72
N LYS A 242 14.23 -8.24 -42.04
CA LYS A 242 13.93 -9.42 -41.24
C LYS A 242 12.91 -9.12 -40.14
N GLN A 243 13.09 -8.07 -39.35
CA GLN A 243 12.14 -7.73 -38.28
C GLN A 243 10.77 -7.26 -38.80
N MET A 244 10.71 -6.63 -39.98
CA MET A 244 9.43 -6.33 -40.63
C MET A 244 8.73 -7.61 -41.07
N LEU A 245 9.46 -8.56 -41.67
CA LEU A 245 8.93 -9.85 -42.07
C LEU A 245 8.50 -10.70 -40.86
N ASP A 246 9.32 -10.81 -39.80
CA ASP A 246 9.00 -11.52 -38.55
C ASP A 246 7.67 -10.98 -37.94
N LEU A 247 7.46 -9.66 -37.95
CA LEU A 247 6.25 -9.01 -37.43
C LEU A 247 5.03 -9.23 -38.36
N ILE A 248 5.23 -9.11 -39.67
CA ILE A 248 4.20 -9.38 -40.68
C ILE A 248 3.76 -10.84 -40.60
N GLU A 249 4.69 -11.78 -40.46
CA GLU A 249 4.42 -13.21 -40.30
C GLU A 249 3.68 -13.50 -38.98
N LYS A 250 4.10 -12.93 -37.84
CA LYS A 250 3.37 -13.08 -36.56
C LYS A 250 1.92 -12.60 -36.69
N ARG A 251 1.67 -11.45 -37.31
CA ARG A 251 0.32 -10.90 -37.54
C ARG A 251 -0.49 -11.74 -38.53
N ASN A 252 0.13 -12.18 -39.64
CA ASN A 252 -0.51 -13.07 -40.62
C ASN A 252 -0.89 -14.41 -40.00
N LYS A 253 -0.06 -14.96 -39.11
CA LYS A 253 -0.38 -16.15 -38.34
C LYS A 253 -1.54 -15.90 -37.36
N LYS A 254 -1.50 -14.82 -36.57
CA LYS A 254 -2.62 -14.44 -35.68
C LYS A 254 -3.96 -14.34 -36.44
N PHE A 255 -3.96 -13.80 -37.66
CA PHE A 255 -5.14 -13.75 -38.53
C PHE A 255 -5.54 -15.11 -39.12
N THR A 256 -4.57 -15.99 -39.39
CA THR A 256 -4.80 -17.39 -39.82
C THR A 256 -5.47 -18.20 -38.70
N ASP A 257 -4.88 -18.18 -37.50
CA ASP A 257 -5.44 -18.76 -36.27
C ASP A 257 -6.86 -18.23 -35.96
N ALA A 258 -7.16 -16.97 -36.32
CA ALA A 258 -8.49 -16.35 -36.14
C ALA A 258 -9.51 -16.81 -37.19
N ILE A 259 -9.13 -16.96 -38.47
CA ILE A 259 -9.98 -17.58 -39.49
C ILE A 259 -10.34 -19.00 -39.07
N ASP A 260 -9.36 -19.82 -38.67
CA ASP A 260 -9.60 -21.20 -38.27
C ASP A 260 -10.55 -21.31 -37.06
N ALA A 261 -10.41 -20.40 -36.07
CA ALA A 261 -11.33 -20.31 -34.94
C ALA A 261 -12.76 -19.90 -35.34
N PHE A 262 -12.91 -18.90 -36.22
CA PHE A 262 -14.21 -18.46 -36.71
C PHE A 262 -14.92 -19.54 -37.53
N LEU A 263 -14.18 -20.27 -38.38
CA LEU A 263 -14.74 -21.40 -39.14
C LEU A 263 -15.20 -22.53 -38.23
N VAL A 264 -14.44 -22.90 -37.19
CA VAL A 264 -14.86 -23.91 -36.21
C VAL A 264 -16.10 -23.44 -35.41
N GLN A 265 -16.20 -22.16 -35.07
CA GLN A 265 -17.41 -21.62 -34.45
C GLN A 265 -18.63 -21.73 -35.39
N CYS A 266 -18.47 -21.46 -36.69
CA CYS A 266 -19.56 -21.62 -37.67
C CYS A 266 -19.97 -23.09 -37.87
N GLU A 267 -19.02 -24.03 -37.80
CA GLU A 267 -19.33 -25.48 -37.80
C GLU A 267 -20.16 -25.88 -36.58
N ASP A 268 -19.83 -25.37 -35.39
CA ASP A 268 -20.51 -25.71 -34.14
C ASP A 268 -21.87 -25.01 -33.98
N GLU A 269 -22.08 -23.87 -34.64
CA GLU A 269 -23.36 -23.16 -34.74
C GLU A 269 -24.23 -23.60 -35.95
N ALA A 270 -23.66 -24.37 -36.90
CA ALA A 270 -24.28 -24.78 -38.16
C ALA A 270 -24.78 -23.63 -39.07
N VAL A 271 -24.06 -22.50 -39.08
CA VAL A 271 -24.35 -21.30 -39.90
C VAL A 271 -23.35 -21.19 -41.05
N ASP A 272 -23.76 -20.66 -42.21
CA ASP A 272 -22.81 -20.40 -43.30
C ASP A 272 -21.76 -19.33 -42.89
N PRO A 273 -20.45 -19.61 -42.99
CA PRO A 273 -19.42 -18.66 -42.56
C PRO A 273 -19.37 -17.36 -43.35
N VAL A 274 -19.84 -17.33 -44.60
CA VAL A 274 -19.82 -16.12 -45.44
C VAL A 274 -21.04 -15.25 -45.13
N GLU A 275 -22.22 -15.85 -44.95
CA GLU A 275 -23.43 -15.14 -44.52
C GLU A 275 -23.27 -14.51 -43.13
N LYS A 276 -22.67 -15.25 -42.17
CA LYS A 276 -22.33 -14.71 -40.84
C LYS A 276 -21.34 -13.54 -40.93
N LEU A 277 -20.28 -13.68 -41.74
CA LEU A 277 -19.28 -12.63 -41.94
C LEU A 277 -19.88 -11.35 -42.56
N GLU A 278 -20.72 -11.46 -43.58
CA GLU A 278 -21.40 -10.30 -44.20
C GLU A 278 -22.41 -9.64 -43.26
N THR A 279 -23.04 -10.41 -42.37
CA THR A 279 -23.95 -9.90 -41.34
C THR A 279 -23.18 -9.09 -40.29
N GLU A 280 -22.13 -9.68 -39.68
CA GLU A 280 -21.32 -9.04 -38.63
C GLU A 280 -20.52 -7.84 -39.14
N LYS A 281 -20.05 -7.87 -40.40
CA LYS A 281 -19.32 -6.77 -41.07
C LYS A 281 -19.97 -5.40 -40.84
N ASN A 282 -21.30 -5.33 -40.91
CA ASN A 282 -22.03 -4.06 -40.89
C ASN A 282 -21.87 -3.30 -39.56
N ALA A 283 -21.68 -4.00 -38.44
CA ALA A 283 -21.39 -3.38 -37.14
C ALA A 283 -19.97 -2.79 -37.04
N TRP A 284 -19.08 -3.13 -37.98
CA TRP A 284 -17.68 -2.70 -37.99
C TRP A 284 -17.33 -1.68 -39.08
N ILE A 285 -18.30 -1.28 -39.91
CA ILE A 285 -18.17 -0.19 -40.88
C ILE A 285 -18.16 1.15 -40.11
N PRO A 286 -17.11 1.98 -40.23
CA PRO A 286 -17.08 3.28 -39.57
C PRO A 286 -18.12 4.22 -40.19
N GLN A 287 -19.05 4.72 -39.37
CA GLN A 287 -20.00 5.76 -39.77
C GLN A 287 -19.34 7.13 -39.66
N GLN A 288 -19.66 8.05 -40.58
CA GLN A 288 -19.34 9.46 -40.38
C GLN A 288 -20.26 10.02 -39.27
N PRO A 289 -19.75 10.85 -38.34
CA PRO A 289 -20.61 11.59 -37.43
C PRO A 289 -21.31 12.70 -38.22
N GLU A 290 -22.53 12.44 -38.67
CA GLU A 290 -23.51 13.46 -39.03
C GLU A 290 -23.89 14.27 -37.78
N GLU A 291 -24.42 15.48 -37.97
CA GLU A 291 -24.83 16.35 -36.87
C GLU A 291 -26.13 15.82 -36.23
N ASP A 292 -26.09 15.58 -34.92
CA ASP A 292 -27.22 15.25 -34.03
C ASP A 292 -28.25 14.22 -34.53
N THR A 293 -27.84 12.94 -34.61
CA THR A 293 -28.80 11.81 -34.47
C THR A 293 -28.44 10.88 -33.32
N THR A 294 -29.29 10.87 -32.29
CA THR A 294 -29.22 9.98 -31.13
C THR A 294 -29.65 8.55 -31.48
N ILE A 295 -28.68 7.64 -31.62
CA ILE A 295 -28.94 6.19 -31.73
C ILE A 295 -28.63 5.52 -30.39
N THR A 296 -29.67 5.04 -29.72
CA THR A 296 -29.60 4.50 -28.36
C THR A 296 -29.06 3.07 -28.34
N ALA A 297 -27.83 2.87 -27.89
CA ALA A 297 -27.39 1.56 -27.41
C ALA A 297 -28.04 1.28 -26.04
N PRO A 298 -28.73 0.14 -25.82
CA PRO A 298 -29.47 -0.11 -24.59
C PRO A 298 -28.60 -0.62 -23.42
N SER A 299 -27.47 0.06 -23.15
CA SER A 299 -26.87 0.03 -21.81
C SER A 299 -27.50 1.16 -20.99
N THR A 300 -28.61 0.84 -20.30
CA THR A 300 -29.30 1.80 -19.42
C THR A 300 -28.49 2.06 -18.14
N LEU A 301 -27.37 2.77 -18.29
CA LEU A 301 -26.71 3.48 -17.20
C LEU A 301 -27.76 4.38 -16.53
N PRO A 302 -28.03 4.24 -15.22
CA PRO A 302 -29.07 5.01 -14.55
C PRO A 302 -28.92 6.52 -14.81
N GLN A 303 -30.03 7.17 -15.18
CA GLN A 303 -30.07 8.63 -15.37
C GLN A 303 -29.87 9.38 -14.04
N GLN A 304 -30.09 8.71 -12.91
CA GLN A 304 -29.73 9.14 -11.57
C GLN A 304 -29.16 7.94 -10.82
N ILE A 305 -28.15 8.16 -9.96
CA ILE A 305 -27.61 7.11 -9.09
C ILE A 305 -28.74 6.58 -8.19
N PRO A 306 -28.95 5.26 -8.08
CA PRO A 306 -29.98 4.70 -7.21
C PRO A 306 -29.83 5.16 -5.75
N LYS A 307 -30.90 5.71 -5.16
CA LYS A 307 -30.95 6.07 -3.73
C LYS A 307 -30.94 4.84 -2.82
N GLU A 308 -31.51 3.75 -3.30
CA GLU A 308 -31.46 2.42 -2.70
C GLU A 308 -30.71 1.50 -3.65
N ARG A 309 -29.75 0.73 -3.12
CA ARG A 309 -28.93 -0.20 -3.89
C ARG A 309 -29.44 -1.64 -3.76
N LYS A 310 -29.07 -2.48 -4.74
CA LYS A 310 -29.22 -3.94 -4.67
C LYS A 310 -28.31 -4.55 -3.59
N SER A 311 -28.49 -5.85 -3.32
CA SER A 311 -27.54 -6.59 -2.47
C SER A 311 -26.16 -6.70 -3.12
N MET A 312 -25.11 -6.85 -2.30
CA MET A 312 -23.75 -6.98 -2.80
C MET A 312 -23.55 -8.19 -3.71
N SER A 313 -24.27 -9.30 -3.51
CA SER A 313 -24.22 -10.46 -4.42
C SER A 313 -24.76 -10.14 -5.81
N GLU A 314 -25.89 -9.43 -5.90
CA GLU A 314 -26.42 -8.98 -7.20
C GLU A 314 -25.45 -8.03 -7.89
N ILE A 315 -24.84 -7.11 -7.15
CA ILE A 315 -23.85 -6.15 -7.68
C ILE A 315 -22.59 -6.88 -8.19
N VAL A 316 -22.09 -7.88 -7.45
CA VAL A 316 -20.97 -8.72 -7.88
C VAL A 316 -21.31 -9.57 -9.10
N GLU A 317 -22.52 -10.11 -9.18
CA GLU A 317 -22.97 -10.91 -10.32
C GLU A 317 -23.22 -10.06 -11.57
N GLU A 318 -23.73 -8.82 -11.43
CA GLU A 318 -23.76 -7.84 -12.53
C GLU A 318 -22.35 -7.50 -13.05
N ILE A 319 -21.36 -7.35 -12.16
CA ILE A 319 -19.97 -7.08 -12.55
C ILE A 319 -19.36 -8.27 -13.29
N ARG A 320 -19.71 -9.51 -12.93
CA ARG A 320 -19.30 -10.73 -13.66
C ARG A 320 -19.86 -10.83 -15.07
N GLN A 321 -20.97 -10.14 -15.37
CA GLN A 321 -21.64 -10.15 -16.67
C GLN A 321 -21.13 -9.07 -17.65
N MET A 322 -20.14 -8.26 -17.26
CA MET A 322 -19.61 -7.17 -18.10
C MET A 322 -18.47 -7.63 -19.04
N ASP A 323 -18.38 -7.04 -20.24
CA ASP A 323 -17.40 -7.40 -21.29
C ASP A 323 -15.90 -7.30 -20.91
N TRP A 324 -15.61 -6.58 -19.82
CA TRP A 324 -14.25 -6.42 -19.28
C TRP A 324 -13.92 -7.42 -18.16
N TYR A 325 -14.92 -8.19 -17.68
CA TYR A 325 -14.69 -9.32 -16.80
C TYR A 325 -14.20 -10.53 -17.59
N THR A 326 -13.01 -11.01 -17.23
CA THR A 326 -12.30 -12.14 -17.83
C THR A 326 -11.78 -13.08 -16.74
N ALA A 327 -12.64 -13.34 -15.75
CA ALA A 327 -12.35 -14.16 -14.56
C ALA A 327 -11.23 -13.60 -13.66
N GLN A 328 -11.25 -12.28 -13.38
CA GLN A 328 -10.33 -11.65 -12.41
C GLN A 328 -10.48 -12.16 -10.96
N ILE A 329 -11.67 -12.63 -10.56
CA ILE A 329 -11.88 -13.21 -9.23
C ILE A 329 -11.21 -14.59 -9.21
N VAL A 330 -10.20 -14.78 -8.36
CA VAL A 330 -9.42 -16.03 -8.33
C VAL A 330 -10.23 -17.20 -7.73
N PRO A 331 -9.92 -18.46 -8.09
CA PRO A 331 -10.48 -19.65 -7.41
C PRO A 331 -10.25 -19.59 -5.90
N GLU A 332 -11.24 -20.02 -5.10
CA GLU A 332 -11.33 -19.83 -3.63
C GLU A 332 -11.21 -18.38 -3.12
N GLY A 333 -11.12 -17.39 -4.04
CA GLY A 333 -10.97 -15.97 -3.73
C GLY A 333 -12.26 -15.24 -3.39
N HIS A 334 -13.43 -15.88 -3.54
CA HIS A 334 -14.73 -15.34 -3.10
C HIS A 334 -15.14 -16.04 -1.81
N ARG A 335 -15.06 -15.30 -0.69
CA ARG A 335 -15.52 -15.76 0.63
C ARG A 335 -16.75 -14.97 1.06
N VAL A 336 -17.72 -15.66 1.65
CA VAL A 336 -18.95 -15.07 2.20
C VAL A 336 -18.99 -15.37 3.70
N PHE A 337 -19.37 -14.38 4.50
CA PHE A 337 -19.62 -14.50 5.93
C PHE A 337 -21.10 -14.23 6.19
N ASP A 338 -21.76 -15.17 6.85
CA ASP A 338 -23.17 -15.10 7.17
C ASP A 338 -23.49 -13.98 8.19
N PRO A 339 -24.72 -13.43 8.17
CA PRO A 339 -25.12 -12.40 9.12
C PRO A 339 -25.27 -12.95 10.54
N GLN A 340 -24.89 -12.15 11.53
CA GLN A 340 -24.99 -12.48 12.96
C GLN A 340 -26.05 -11.59 13.63
N PRO A 341 -27.02 -12.16 14.37
CA PRO A 341 -27.98 -11.37 15.15
C PRO A 341 -27.29 -10.70 16.37
N ALA A 342 -27.92 -9.65 16.90
CA ALA A 342 -27.48 -9.02 18.14
C ALA A 342 -27.68 -9.95 19.34
N ILE A 343 -26.72 -9.96 20.26
CA ILE A 343 -26.78 -10.65 21.56
C ILE A 343 -26.66 -9.56 22.64
N TYR A 344 -27.72 -9.41 23.42
CA TYR A 344 -27.83 -8.38 24.46
C TYR A 344 -27.37 -8.91 25.83
N GLY A 345 -27.06 -7.99 26.75
CA GLY A 345 -26.73 -8.27 28.14
C GLY A 345 -27.26 -7.18 29.07
N GLU A 346 -27.32 -7.49 30.37
CA GLU A 346 -27.90 -6.62 31.39
C GLU A 346 -26.84 -6.09 32.36
N LEU A 347 -27.09 -4.88 32.90
CA LEU A 347 -26.23 -4.27 33.92
C LEU A 347 -26.61 -4.79 35.31
N THR A 348 -25.61 -5.01 36.16
CA THR A 348 -25.81 -5.44 37.56
C THR A 348 -26.26 -4.30 38.48
N PHE A 349 -26.41 -3.09 37.93
CA PHE A 349 -26.81 -1.88 38.64
C PHE A 349 -27.70 -0.99 37.75
N PRO A 350 -28.62 -0.21 38.32
CA PRO A 350 -29.46 0.71 37.56
C PRO A 350 -28.68 1.95 37.10
N LEU A 351 -28.95 2.40 35.88
CA LEU A 351 -28.53 3.74 35.40
C LEU A 351 -29.56 4.80 35.84
N SER A 352 -29.15 6.07 35.81
CA SER A 352 -30.08 7.19 36.02
C SER A 352 -31.06 7.33 34.84
N GLN A 353 -32.23 7.91 35.08
CA GLN A 353 -33.15 8.24 33.99
C GLN A 353 -32.55 9.26 33.02
N ASN A 354 -31.69 10.17 33.48
CA ASN A 354 -31.00 11.15 32.63
C ASN A 354 -30.05 10.47 31.64
N LEU A 355 -29.28 9.49 32.10
CA LEU A 355 -28.35 8.73 31.26
C LEU A 355 -29.09 7.81 30.28
N VAL A 356 -30.20 7.19 30.71
CA VAL A 356 -31.09 6.42 29.81
C VAL A 356 -31.72 7.34 28.75
N ASN A 357 -32.24 8.51 29.13
CA ASN A 357 -32.79 9.49 28.21
C ASN A 357 -31.73 9.97 27.20
N ALA A 358 -30.49 10.22 27.64
CA ALA A 358 -29.39 10.62 26.76
C ALA A 358 -29.01 9.51 25.77
N LEU A 359 -28.89 8.26 26.22
CA LEU A 359 -28.59 7.11 25.37
C LEU A 359 -29.70 6.86 24.32
N TYR A 360 -30.96 7.06 24.71
CA TYR A 360 -32.11 6.98 23.80
C TYR A 360 -32.13 8.16 22.81
N ASN A 361 -32.18 9.41 23.28
CA ASN A 361 -32.32 10.60 22.43
C ASN A 361 -31.14 10.79 21.46
N THR A 362 -29.91 10.44 21.86
CA THR A 362 -28.71 10.65 21.04
C THR A 362 -28.46 9.52 20.04
N LYS A 363 -28.78 8.27 20.41
CA LYS A 363 -28.31 7.07 19.69
C LYS A 363 -29.38 5.97 19.50
N ASN A 364 -30.61 6.19 19.97
CA ASN A 364 -31.70 5.20 20.03
C ASN A 364 -31.31 3.87 20.72
N ILE A 365 -30.45 3.94 21.75
CA ILE A 365 -30.01 2.76 22.50
C ILE A 365 -31.04 2.42 23.57
N THR A 366 -31.66 1.24 23.43
CA THR A 366 -32.61 0.68 24.42
C THR A 366 -32.02 -0.47 25.24
N GLN A 367 -30.99 -1.15 24.72
CA GLN A 367 -30.32 -2.30 25.34
C GLN A 367 -28.83 -2.30 25.00
N PHE A 368 -28.00 -2.86 25.88
CA PHE A 368 -26.56 -3.04 25.67
C PHE A 368 -26.25 -4.41 25.05
N TYR A 369 -25.26 -4.49 24.16
CA TYR A 369 -24.74 -5.80 23.71
C TYR A 369 -24.03 -6.52 24.87
N SER A 370 -23.96 -7.85 24.82
CA SER A 370 -23.36 -8.70 25.87
C SER A 370 -22.02 -8.14 26.39
N HIS A 371 -21.05 -7.94 25.48
CA HIS A 371 -19.72 -7.41 25.79
C HIS A 371 -19.71 -5.98 26.35
N GLN A 372 -20.73 -5.17 26.05
CA GLN A 372 -20.85 -3.82 26.60
C GLN A 372 -21.32 -3.87 28.04
N ALA A 373 -22.36 -4.67 28.31
CA ALA A 373 -22.89 -4.87 29.65
C ALA A 373 -21.85 -5.50 30.58
N GLU A 374 -21.20 -6.57 30.11
CA GLU A 374 -20.08 -7.23 30.81
C GLU A 374 -18.97 -6.24 31.16
N ALA A 375 -18.50 -5.43 30.21
CA ALA A 375 -17.43 -4.47 30.44
C ALA A 375 -17.79 -3.39 31.45
N ILE A 376 -19.00 -2.84 31.35
CA ILE A 376 -19.52 -1.82 32.28
C ILE A 376 -19.67 -2.41 33.69
N ASN A 377 -20.13 -3.66 33.82
CA ASN A 377 -20.24 -4.38 35.09
C ASN A 377 -18.86 -4.62 35.73
N HIS A 378 -17.86 -5.07 34.97
CA HIS A 378 -16.49 -5.29 35.48
C HIS A 378 -15.80 -3.98 35.89
N LEU A 379 -16.02 -2.88 35.16
CA LEU A 379 -15.56 -1.54 35.54
C LEU A 379 -16.23 -1.04 36.82
N GLN A 380 -17.55 -1.20 36.98
CA GLN A 380 -18.26 -0.85 38.21
C GLN A 380 -17.84 -1.72 39.42
N ALA A 381 -17.29 -2.91 39.17
CA ALA A 381 -16.65 -3.76 40.18
C ALA A 381 -15.16 -3.43 40.45
N GLY A 382 -14.62 -2.35 39.88
CA GLY A 382 -13.26 -1.84 40.16
C GLY A 382 -12.13 -2.46 39.32
N HIS A 383 -12.43 -3.35 38.37
CA HIS A 383 -11.41 -3.99 37.54
C HIS A 383 -10.85 -3.02 36.47
N HIS A 384 -9.70 -3.38 35.91
CA HIS A 384 -9.26 -2.89 34.60
C HIS A 384 -9.84 -3.79 33.51
N VAL A 385 -10.21 -3.24 32.36
CA VAL A 385 -10.91 -4.01 31.31
C VAL A 385 -10.26 -3.79 29.95
N ILE A 386 -10.01 -4.90 29.23
CA ILE A 386 -9.67 -4.89 27.80
C ILE A 386 -10.75 -5.57 26.96
N VAL A 387 -11.20 -4.86 25.92
CA VAL A 387 -12.23 -5.31 24.98
C VAL A 387 -11.60 -5.60 23.61
N SER A 388 -11.73 -6.83 23.14
CA SER A 388 -11.12 -7.38 21.93
C SER A 388 -12.18 -7.80 20.88
N THR A 389 -13.19 -6.95 20.67
CA THR A 389 -14.30 -7.20 19.74
C THR A 389 -14.08 -6.55 18.35
N SER A 390 -14.95 -6.81 17.38
CA SER A 390 -14.80 -6.35 16.00
C SER A 390 -14.89 -4.83 15.81
N THR A 391 -14.57 -4.32 14.62
CA THR A 391 -14.73 -2.90 14.30
C THR A 391 -16.22 -2.54 14.20
N SER A 392 -16.61 -1.42 14.80
CA SER A 392 -18.00 -0.92 14.85
C SER A 392 -18.96 -1.67 15.80
N SER A 393 -18.46 -2.55 16.68
CA SER A 393 -19.25 -3.25 17.71
C SER A 393 -19.85 -2.35 18.82
N GLY A 394 -19.58 -1.03 18.78
CA GLY A 394 -20.08 -0.06 19.75
C GLY A 394 -19.17 0.16 20.98
N LYS A 395 -17.89 -0.22 20.89
CA LYS A 395 -16.89 -0.14 21.99
C LYS A 395 -16.86 1.19 22.76
N SER A 396 -17.16 2.34 22.16
CA SER A 396 -17.09 3.62 22.88
C SER A 396 -18.07 3.75 24.04
N LEU A 397 -19.21 3.05 24.01
CA LEU A 397 -20.18 3.04 25.12
C LEU A 397 -19.57 2.49 26.41
N ILE A 398 -18.57 1.60 26.31
CA ILE A 398 -17.93 0.90 27.43
C ILE A 398 -17.15 1.87 28.33
N TYR A 399 -16.60 2.94 27.76
CA TYR A 399 -15.96 4.02 28.53
C TYR A 399 -16.82 5.28 28.64
N GLN A 400 -17.74 5.53 27.71
CA GLN A 400 -18.69 6.66 27.81
C GLN A 400 -19.65 6.49 29.00
N VAL A 401 -20.30 5.33 29.14
CA VAL A 401 -21.34 5.11 30.17
C VAL A 401 -20.78 5.18 31.60
N PRO A 402 -19.66 4.51 31.97
CA PRO A 402 -19.11 4.61 33.32
C PRO A 402 -18.61 6.02 33.68
N MET A 403 -18.02 6.76 32.73
CA MET A 403 -17.55 8.13 32.99
C MET A 403 -18.72 9.10 33.23
N LEU A 404 -19.81 8.98 32.46
CA LEU A 404 -21.01 9.78 32.68
C LEU A 404 -21.68 9.42 34.01
N HIS A 405 -21.81 8.13 34.32
CA HIS A 405 -22.36 7.64 35.59
C HIS A 405 -21.51 8.03 36.82
N GLU A 406 -20.20 8.20 36.66
CA GLU A 406 -19.32 8.72 37.72
C GLU A 406 -19.42 10.24 37.87
N LEU A 407 -19.59 10.99 36.76
CA LEU A 407 -19.82 12.45 36.80
C LEU A 407 -21.17 12.83 37.45
N GLU A 408 -22.19 11.98 37.35
CA GLU A 408 -23.46 12.14 38.08
C GLU A 408 -23.27 12.00 39.61
N LYS A 409 -22.30 11.21 40.06
CA LYS A 409 -21.98 11.01 41.49
C LYS A 409 -21.02 12.07 42.02
N ASP A 410 -20.03 12.43 41.20
CA ASP A 410 -18.94 13.34 41.54
C ASP A 410 -18.56 14.22 40.34
N PRO A 411 -19.11 15.45 40.25
CA PRO A 411 -18.73 16.43 39.21
C PRO A 411 -17.29 16.94 39.27
N SER A 412 -16.44 16.46 40.19
CA SER A 412 -15.00 16.72 40.21
C SER A 412 -14.17 15.63 39.51
N SER A 413 -14.74 14.44 39.29
CA SER A 413 -14.07 13.32 38.64
C SER A 413 -13.57 13.65 37.23
N ARG A 414 -12.42 13.09 36.86
CA ARG A 414 -11.72 13.33 35.60
C ARG A 414 -11.50 12.06 34.78
N GLY A 415 -11.53 12.21 33.45
CA GLY A 415 -11.22 11.15 32.48
C GLY A 415 -10.13 11.59 31.50
N LEU A 416 -9.13 10.74 31.27
CA LEU A 416 -8.04 10.97 30.32
C LEU A 416 -8.11 9.92 29.21
N TYR A 417 -8.54 10.33 28.01
CA TYR A 417 -8.79 9.40 26.91
C TYR A 417 -7.71 9.58 25.84
N ILE A 418 -7.00 8.50 25.53
CA ILE A 418 -5.78 8.50 24.72
C ILE A 418 -6.04 7.72 23.43
N PHE A 419 -5.85 8.40 22.30
CA PHE A 419 -6.15 7.86 20.97
C PHE A 419 -4.90 7.86 20.07
N PRO A 420 -4.81 6.95 19.09
CA PRO A 420 -3.68 6.91 18.15
C PRO A 420 -3.71 8.02 17.10
N THR A 421 -4.87 8.64 16.85
CA THR A 421 -5.09 9.67 15.82
C THR A 421 -5.97 10.81 16.33
N LYS A 422 -5.69 12.04 15.86
CA LYS A 422 -6.45 13.26 16.24
C LYS A 422 -7.91 13.24 15.75
N ALA A 423 -8.15 12.67 14.55
CA ALA A 423 -9.49 12.57 13.98
C ALA A 423 -10.43 11.70 14.85
N LEU A 424 -9.94 10.58 15.37
CA LEU A 424 -10.68 9.74 16.31
C LEU A 424 -10.94 10.47 17.65
N ALA A 425 -9.95 11.21 18.16
CA ALA A 425 -10.11 12.02 19.36
C ALA A 425 -11.21 13.09 19.19
N GLN A 426 -11.29 13.75 18.02
CA GLN A 426 -12.33 14.74 17.70
C GLN A 426 -13.73 14.13 17.52
N ASP A 427 -13.81 12.96 16.88
CA ASP A 427 -15.04 12.18 16.70
C ASP A 427 -15.63 11.74 18.05
N GLN A 428 -14.81 11.15 18.92
CA GLN A 428 -15.26 10.72 20.24
C GLN A 428 -15.51 11.89 21.20
N ARG A 429 -14.81 13.03 21.05
CA ARG A 429 -15.17 14.30 21.74
C ARG A 429 -16.58 14.75 21.35
N ARG A 430 -16.91 14.75 20.06
CA ARG A 430 -18.25 15.12 19.58
C ARG A 430 -19.33 14.18 20.14
N SER A 431 -19.13 12.86 20.02
CA SER A 431 -20.08 11.88 20.56
C SER A 431 -20.27 11.97 22.08
N MET A 432 -19.29 12.50 22.84
CA MET A 432 -19.42 12.75 24.27
C MET A 432 -20.22 14.04 24.54
N GLN A 433 -19.93 15.12 23.79
CA GLN A 433 -20.65 16.39 23.89
C GLN A 433 -22.13 16.24 23.51
N GLU A 434 -22.46 15.42 22.52
CA GLU A 434 -23.84 15.09 22.13
C GLU A 434 -24.61 14.40 23.26
N LEU A 435 -24.01 13.40 23.92
CA LEU A 435 -24.64 12.73 25.08
C LEU A 435 -24.86 13.69 26.25
N LEU A 436 -23.88 14.55 26.56
CA LEU A 436 -23.94 15.51 27.66
C LEU A 436 -25.05 16.57 27.50
N GLN A 437 -25.42 16.93 26.27
CA GLN A 437 -26.52 17.88 26.01
C GLN A 437 -27.88 17.38 26.54
N PHE A 438 -28.08 16.06 26.60
CA PHE A 438 -29.31 15.43 27.08
C PHE A 438 -29.24 14.99 28.56
N MET A 439 -28.17 15.33 29.29
CA MET A 439 -28.02 15.00 30.72
C MET A 439 -28.17 16.24 31.61
N ASP A 440 -29.30 16.34 32.30
CA ASP A 440 -29.59 17.45 33.20
C ASP A 440 -28.58 17.56 34.34
N GLY A 441 -28.02 18.77 34.49
CA GLY A 441 -26.96 19.10 35.44
C GLY A 441 -25.55 18.93 34.89
N LEU A 442 -25.36 18.21 33.77
CA LEU A 442 -24.06 17.96 33.15
C LEU A 442 -23.86 18.68 31.80
N GLN A 443 -24.85 19.41 31.27
CA GLN A 443 -24.72 20.12 29.98
C GLN A 443 -23.54 21.12 29.93
N GLY A 444 -23.17 21.71 31.07
CA GLY A 444 -22.03 22.63 31.19
C GLY A 444 -20.66 21.96 31.35
N THR A 445 -20.56 20.64 31.25
CA THR A 445 -19.32 19.89 31.47
C THR A 445 -18.33 20.14 30.33
N LEU A 446 -17.24 20.87 30.62
CA LEU A 446 -16.18 21.08 29.63
C LEU A 446 -15.49 19.75 29.28
N VAL A 447 -15.66 19.33 28.04
CA VAL A 447 -15.05 18.15 27.44
C VAL A 447 -14.32 18.58 26.18
N GLU A 448 -13.00 18.42 26.12
CA GLU A 448 -12.21 18.94 25.01
C GLU A 448 -11.00 18.10 24.60
N THR A 449 -10.50 18.42 23.41
CA THR A 449 -9.25 17.90 22.84
C THR A 449 -8.04 18.69 23.31
N PHE A 450 -7.03 17.97 23.80
CA PHE A 450 -5.72 18.50 24.16
C PHE A 450 -4.64 17.76 23.36
N ASP A 451 -4.45 18.18 22.11
CA ASP A 451 -3.45 17.63 21.19
C ASP A 451 -2.52 18.75 20.66
N GLY A 452 -1.74 18.45 19.62
CA GLY A 452 -0.85 19.43 18.98
C GLY A 452 -1.58 20.61 18.32
N ASP A 453 -2.81 20.41 17.84
CA ASP A 453 -3.61 21.37 17.08
C ASP A 453 -4.47 22.26 18.00
N THR A 454 -4.64 21.89 19.28
CA THR A 454 -5.31 22.71 20.31
C THR A 454 -4.67 24.11 20.41
N PRO A 455 -5.39 25.21 20.14
CA PRO A 455 -4.82 26.56 20.13
C PRO A 455 -4.23 26.99 21.49
N MET A 456 -3.09 27.67 21.48
CA MET A 456 -2.39 28.09 22.71
C MET A 456 -3.28 28.84 23.74
N PRO A 457 -4.14 29.80 23.35
CA PRO A 457 -5.00 30.50 24.32
C PRO A 457 -5.95 29.57 25.08
N SER A 458 -6.50 28.54 24.42
CA SER A 458 -7.42 27.58 25.04
C SER A 458 -6.75 26.57 25.98
N ARG A 459 -5.44 26.35 25.89
CA ARG A 459 -4.74 25.28 26.64
C ARG A 459 -4.82 25.45 28.15
N ASN A 460 -4.81 26.69 28.67
CA ASN A 460 -4.96 26.94 30.10
C ASN A 460 -6.38 26.60 30.58
N LEU A 461 -7.42 27.10 29.87
CA LEU A 461 -8.82 26.82 30.19
C LEU A 461 -9.11 25.31 30.20
N ILE A 462 -8.64 24.59 29.18
CA ILE A 462 -8.82 23.13 29.07
C ILE A 462 -8.11 22.40 30.22
N ARG A 463 -6.88 22.80 30.60
CA ARG A 463 -6.17 22.21 31.75
C ARG A 463 -6.95 22.37 33.06
N ASP A 464 -7.43 23.59 33.32
CA ASP A 464 -7.96 23.96 34.63
C ASP A 464 -9.42 23.49 34.83
N GLU A 465 -10.24 23.59 33.78
CA GLU A 465 -11.69 23.33 33.88
C GLU A 465 -12.14 21.97 33.32
N ALA A 466 -11.47 21.40 32.30
CA ALA A 466 -12.01 20.24 31.59
C ALA A 466 -12.15 19.00 32.48
N ARG A 467 -13.25 18.27 32.29
CA ARG A 467 -13.54 17.01 32.98
C ARG A 467 -13.08 15.79 32.22
N ILE A 468 -13.25 15.79 30.90
CA ILE A 468 -12.80 14.71 30.03
C ILE A 468 -11.87 15.30 28.97
N ILE A 469 -10.64 14.80 28.90
CA ILE A 469 -9.61 15.27 27.98
C ILE A 469 -9.28 14.18 26.96
N PHE A 470 -9.44 14.53 25.69
CA PHE A 470 -9.14 13.69 24.54
C PHE A 470 -7.74 14.04 24.02
N THR A 471 -6.78 13.11 24.07
CA THR A 471 -5.35 13.40 23.82
C THR A 471 -4.62 12.24 23.13
N ASN A 472 -3.31 12.38 22.95
CA ASN A 472 -2.40 11.37 22.42
C ASN A 472 -1.20 11.13 23.39
N PRO A 473 -0.42 10.05 23.22
CA PRO A 473 0.74 9.80 24.08
C PRO A 473 1.82 10.89 23.99
N ASP A 474 1.88 11.58 22.86
CA ASP A 474 2.85 12.64 22.56
C ASP A 474 2.65 13.87 23.47
N MET A 475 1.42 14.37 23.60
CA MET A 475 1.11 15.47 24.52
C MET A 475 1.20 15.05 25.98
N LEU A 476 0.85 13.79 26.30
CA LEU A 476 1.06 13.23 27.63
C LEU A 476 2.55 13.25 28.01
N HIS A 477 3.42 12.82 27.10
CA HIS A 477 4.87 12.80 27.29
C HIS A 477 5.50 14.19 27.38
N ILE A 478 5.14 15.11 26.48
CA ILE A 478 5.84 16.39 26.28
C ILE A 478 5.29 17.48 27.19
N THR A 479 3.97 17.49 27.44
CA THR A 479 3.29 18.62 28.10
C THR A 479 2.68 18.27 29.45
N ILE A 480 1.95 17.15 29.57
CA ILE A 480 1.17 16.86 30.79
C ILE A 480 2.06 16.37 31.92
N LEU A 481 2.79 15.26 31.74
CA LEU A 481 3.61 14.67 32.80
C LEU A 481 4.75 15.61 33.27
N PRO A 482 5.52 16.27 32.39
CA PRO A 482 6.60 17.19 32.80
C PRO A 482 6.12 18.49 33.47
N GLN A 483 4.81 18.73 33.54
CA GLN A 483 4.20 19.89 34.18
C GLN A 483 3.24 19.47 35.32
N GLU A 484 3.55 18.37 36.03
CA GLU A 484 2.75 17.80 37.13
C GLU A 484 2.09 18.87 38.01
N ALA A 485 2.86 19.85 38.51
CA ALA A 485 2.36 20.87 39.41
C ALA A 485 1.19 21.71 38.84
N ALA A 486 1.12 21.89 37.53
CA ALA A 486 0.01 22.57 36.84
C ALA A 486 -1.16 21.61 36.53
N TRP A 487 -0.90 20.31 36.38
CA TRP A 487 -1.91 19.27 36.13
C TRP A 487 -2.41 18.57 37.39
N ARG A 488 -1.87 18.92 38.56
CA ARG A 488 -2.06 18.21 39.84
C ARG A 488 -3.54 17.97 40.17
N THR A 489 -4.36 19.02 40.10
CA THR A 489 -5.80 18.94 40.38
C THR A 489 -6.55 18.00 39.43
N PHE A 490 -6.09 17.87 38.18
CA PHE A 490 -6.65 16.92 37.22
C PHE A 490 -6.22 15.48 37.55
N LEU A 491 -4.92 15.26 37.81
CA LEU A 491 -4.34 13.95 38.08
C LEU A 491 -4.78 13.36 39.43
N GLN A 492 -5.07 14.22 40.42
CA GLN A 492 -5.64 13.80 41.72
C GLN A 492 -7.07 13.25 41.60
N ASN A 493 -7.89 13.80 40.70
CA ASN A 493 -9.29 13.41 40.52
C ASN A 493 -9.52 12.47 39.31
N LEU A 494 -8.44 11.96 38.71
CA LEU A 494 -8.47 11.06 37.56
C LEU A 494 -9.04 9.68 37.95
N LYS A 495 -10.21 9.33 37.42
CA LYS A 495 -10.86 8.03 37.65
C LYS A 495 -10.55 7.04 36.54
N PHE A 496 -10.75 7.44 35.28
CA PHE A 496 -10.59 6.57 34.12
C PHE A 496 -9.48 7.04 33.18
N VAL A 497 -8.57 6.12 32.83
CA VAL A 497 -7.64 6.28 31.70
C VAL A 497 -8.06 5.31 30.61
N VAL A 498 -8.51 5.86 29.48
CA VAL A 498 -8.94 5.09 28.30
C VAL A 498 -7.80 5.08 27.29
N VAL A 499 -7.47 3.92 26.74
CA VAL A 499 -6.54 3.79 25.61
C VAL A 499 -7.22 2.97 24.51
N ASP A 500 -7.64 3.65 23.44
CA ASP A 500 -8.33 3.01 22.31
C ASP A 500 -7.34 2.50 21.25
N GLU A 501 -7.77 1.52 20.45
CA GLU A 501 -6.97 0.78 19.47
C GLU A 501 -5.61 0.30 20.04
N LEU A 502 -5.61 -0.36 21.21
CA LEU A 502 -4.41 -0.68 22.01
C LEU A 502 -3.30 -1.40 21.22
N HIS A 503 -3.67 -2.18 20.20
CA HIS A 503 -2.76 -2.89 19.29
C HIS A 503 -1.84 -1.98 18.46
N VAL A 504 -2.16 -0.69 18.32
CA VAL A 504 -1.32 0.32 17.64
C VAL A 504 -0.06 0.63 18.46
N TYR A 505 -0.09 0.38 19.78
CA TYR A 505 1.03 0.61 20.70
C TYR A 505 1.88 -0.67 20.83
N ASN A 506 2.54 -1.08 19.73
CA ASN A 506 3.41 -2.26 19.68
C ASN A 506 4.86 -1.90 19.27
N GLY A 507 5.79 -2.85 19.38
CA GLY A 507 7.21 -2.63 19.08
C GLY A 507 7.83 -1.51 19.93
N LEU A 508 8.79 -0.78 19.36
CA LEU A 508 9.45 0.35 20.04
C LEU A 508 8.46 1.44 20.51
N PHE A 509 7.45 1.74 19.69
CA PHE A 509 6.43 2.74 20.05
C PHE A 509 5.58 2.25 21.22
N GLY A 510 5.23 0.97 21.25
CA GLY A 510 4.61 0.31 22.39
C GLY A 510 5.45 0.40 23.66
N THR A 511 6.76 0.14 23.59
CA THR A 511 7.69 0.32 24.73
C THR A 511 7.68 1.77 25.24
N HIS A 512 7.79 2.78 24.37
CA HIS A 512 7.73 4.18 24.79
C HIS A 512 6.41 4.51 25.51
N VAL A 513 5.27 4.09 24.94
CA VAL A 513 3.95 4.29 25.55
C VAL A 513 3.82 3.54 26.88
N ALA A 514 4.39 2.34 27.01
CA ALA A 514 4.40 1.57 28.24
C ALA A 514 5.13 2.30 29.39
N PHE A 515 6.23 3.00 29.09
CA PHE A 515 6.93 3.83 30.07
C PHE A 515 6.23 5.17 30.35
N ILE A 516 5.51 5.74 29.39
CA ILE A 516 4.62 6.90 29.60
C ILE A 516 3.47 6.52 30.56
N MET A 517 2.84 5.35 30.39
CA MET A 517 1.79 4.88 31.32
C MET A 517 2.32 4.59 32.73
N ARG A 518 3.54 4.08 32.84
CA ARG A 518 4.24 3.91 34.13
C ARG A 518 4.49 5.25 34.82
N ARG A 519 4.98 6.25 34.09
CA ARG A 519 5.16 7.63 34.59
C ARG A 519 3.83 8.26 35.00
N LEU A 520 2.76 8.07 34.23
CA LEU A 520 1.40 8.52 34.62
C LEU A 520 0.95 7.87 35.94
N ARG A 521 1.02 6.54 36.07
CA ARG A 521 0.65 5.83 37.32
C ARG A 521 1.50 6.28 38.52
N ARG A 522 2.81 6.42 38.32
CA ARG A 522 3.75 6.95 39.31
C ARG A 522 3.36 8.35 39.78
N ILE A 523 3.00 9.25 38.86
CA ILE A 523 2.57 10.61 39.21
C ILE A 523 1.21 10.60 39.92
N CYS A 524 0.22 9.83 39.46
CA CYS A 524 -1.06 9.66 40.15
C CYS A 524 -0.85 9.20 41.60
N ALA A 525 -0.06 8.15 41.83
CA ALA A 525 0.32 7.70 43.16
C ALA A 525 1.06 8.79 43.96
N ALA A 526 1.97 9.53 43.32
CA ALA A 526 2.72 10.62 43.92
C ALA A 526 1.89 11.85 44.32
N VAL A 527 0.67 12.00 43.81
CA VAL A 527 -0.31 13.04 44.19
C VAL A 527 -1.43 12.52 45.11
N GLY A 528 -1.41 11.23 45.45
CA GLY A 528 -2.35 10.56 46.36
C GLY A 528 -3.46 9.74 45.68
N ASN A 529 -3.47 9.64 44.35
CA ASN A 529 -4.47 8.90 43.58
C ASN A 529 -3.98 7.49 43.23
N HIS A 530 -4.54 6.49 43.91
CA HIS A 530 -4.27 5.07 43.68
C HIS A 530 -5.44 4.31 43.04
N THR A 531 -6.54 5.01 42.70
CA THR A 531 -7.81 4.43 42.26
C THR A 531 -8.06 4.49 40.76
N VAL A 532 -7.05 4.90 39.97
CA VAL A 532 -7.14 5.00 38.50
C VAL A 532 -7.43 3.64 37.86
N GLN A 533 -8.56 3.53 37.17
CA GLN A 533 -8.91 2.36 36.36
C GLN A 533 -8.47 2.54 34.91
N PHE A 534 -7.85 1.49 34.35
CA PHE A 534 -7.44 1.44 32.95
C PHE A 534 -8.48 0.71 32.10
N ILE A 535 -8.91 1.35 31.02
CA ILE A 535 -9.83 0.80 30.03
C ILE A 535 -9.09 0.71 28.70
N SER A 536 -9.21 -0.40 28.00
CA SER A 536 -8.58 -0.57 26.69
C SER A 536 -9.52 -1.21 25.68
N CYS A 537 -9.47 -0.71 24.46
CA CYS A 537 -10.26 -1.19 23.33
C CYS A 537 -9.31 -1.58 22.20
N SER A 538 -9.64 -2.64 21.46
CA SER A 538 -8.82 -3.13 20.35
C SER A 538 -9.67 -3.87 19.31
N ALA A 539 -9.14 -4.00 18.09
CA ALA A 539 -9.44 -5.11 17.20
C ALA A 539 -8.93 -6.45 17.77
N THR A 540 -9.36 -7.57 17.18
CA THR A 540 -8.99 -8.92 17.63
C THR A 540 -7.48 -9.16 17.53
N VAL A 541 -6.87 -9.61 18.63
CA VAL A 541 -5.42 -9.88 18.74
C VAL A 541 -5.17 -11.14 19.57
N ALA A 542 -3.99 -11.75 19.43
CA ALA A 542 -3.72 -13.06 20.04
C ALA A 542 -3.55 -13.02 21.57
N ASN A 543 -2.94 -11.96 22.11
CA ASN A 543 -2.53 -11.87 23.52
C ASN A 543 -2.97 -10.56 24.23
N PRO A 544 -4.25 -10.16 24.17
CA PRO A 544 -4.72 -8.84 24.61
C PRO A 544 -4.39 -8.53 26.08
N SER A 545 -4.72 -9.42 27.03
CA SER A 545 -4.51 -9.18 28.47
C SER A 545 -3.02 -9.08 28.84
N GLN A 546 -2.18 -9.87 28.17
CA GLN A 546 -0.73 -9.82 28.34
C GLN A 546 -0.17 -8.47 27.84
N HIS A 547 -0.64 -8.00 26.68
CA HIS A 547 -0.26 -6.70 26.14
C HIS A 547 -0.74 -5.54 27.02
N MET A 548 -1.99 -5.59 27.51
CA MET A 548 -2.51 -4.61 28.47
C MET A 548 -1.64 -4.55 29.74
N ARG A 549 -1.33 -5.72 30.33
CA ARG A 549 -0.42 -5.82 31.48
C ARG A 549 0.95 -5.21 31.18
N ALA A 550 1.51 -5.50 30.00
CA ALA A 550 2.81 -4.98 29.60
C ALA A 550 2.80 -3.45 29.45
N ILE A 551 1.77 -2.88 28.80
CA ILE A 551 1.60 -1.43 28.61
C ILE A 551 1.43 -0.70 29.95
N PHE A 552 0.48 -1.09 30.80
CA PHE A 552 0.19 -0.32 32.03
C PHE A 552 1.03 -0.72 33.24
N GLY A 553 1.63 -1.91 33.25
CA GLY A 553 2.39 -2.44 34.39
C GLY A 553 1.52 -2.78 35.61
N VAL A 554 0.25 -3.14 35.39
CA VAL A 554 -0.74 -3.48 36.43
C VAL A 554 -0.69 -4.97 36.80
N ASP A 555 -1.40 -5.36 37.86
CA ASP A 555 -1.49 -6.77 38.27
C ASP A 555 -2.25 -7.60 37.20
N PRO A 556 -1.81 -8.82 36.85
CA PRO A 556 -2.55 -9.67 35.91
C PRO A 556 -3.96 -10.00 36.39
N ASN A 557 -4.20 -10.11 37.71
CA ASN A 557 -5.47 -10.52 38.28
C ASN A 557 -6.49 -9.37 38.35
N SER A 558 -6.08 -8.11 38.15
CA SER A 558 -7.01 -6.97 38.08
C SER A 558 -7.48 -6.66 36.65
N ILE A 559 -7.01 -7.39 35.63
CA ILE A 559 -7.43 -7.24 34.23
C ILE A 559 -8.51 -8.28 33.90
N HIS A 560 -9.68 -7.81 33.44
CA HIS A 560 -10.67 -8.65 32.76
C HIS A 560 -10.55 -8.53 31.23
N LEU A 561 -10.68 -9.66 30.53
CA LEU A 561 -10.72 -9.73 29.07
C LEU A 561 -12.15 -9.98 28.60
N ILE A 562 -12.56 -9.29 27.53
CA ILE A 562 -13.87 -9.45 26.91
C ILE A 562 -13.69 -9.53 25.39
N ASP A 563 -13.91 -10.71 24.83
CA ASP A 563 -13.72 -11.05 23.41
C ASP A 563 -15.01 -11.52 22.70
N SER A 564 -16.04 -11.88 23.46
CA SER A 564 -17.35 -12.37 22.97
C SER A 564 -18.20 -11.27 22.32
N ASP A 565 -18.03 -11.05 21.02
CA ASP A 565 -18.71 -9.96 20.28
C ASP A 565 -20.20 -10.24 20.01
N GLY A 566 -21.06 -9.75 20.91
CA GLY A 566 -22.52 -9.74 20.74
C GLY A 566 -23.11 -8.68 19.80
N SER A 567 -22.32 -7.91 19.04
CA SER A 567 -22.88 -6.92 18.11
C SER A 567 -23.44 -7.55 16.82
N PRO A 568 -24.48 -6.96 16.19
CA PRO A 568 -25.06 -7.48 14.97
C PRO A 568 -24.18 -7.21 13.74
N SER A 569 -24.06 -8.20 12.86
CA SER A 569 -23.31 -8.12 11.61
C SER A 569 -24.20 -8.47 10.43
N GLY A 570 -24.22 -7.61 9.40
CA GLY A 570 -24.77 -7.98 8.11
C GLY A 570 -23.90 -9.03 7.40
N ARG A 571 -24.40 -9.55 6.28
CA ARG A 571 -23.69 -10.52 5.42
C ARG A 571 -22.52 -9.84 4.71
N LYS A 572 -21.30 -10.37 4.85
CA LYS A 572 -20.08 -9.76 4.31
C LYS A 572 -19.50 -10.61 3.18
N GLU A 573 -19.08 -9.99 2.10
CA GLU A 573 -18.42 -10.64 0.98
C GLU A 573 -16.99 -10.14 0.83
N PHE A 574 -16.05 -11.05 0.58
CA PHE A 574 -14.65 -10.75 0.33
C PHE A 574 -14.25 -11.32 -1.03
N LEU A 575 -13.62 -10.50 -1.87
CA LEU A 575 -13.12 -10.87 -3.20
C LEU A 575 -11.61 -10.65 -3.31
N CYS A 576 -10.89 -11.68 -3.74
CA CYS A 576 -9.52 -11.56 -4.25
C CYS A 576 -9.57 -11.35 -5.78
N TRP A 577 -9.34 -10.12 -6.22
CA TRP A 577 -9.41 -9.69 -7.62
C TRP A 577 -8.00 -9.54 -8.21
N ASN A 578 -7.56 -10.48 -9.02
CA ASN A 578 -6.24 -10.45 -9.65
C ASN A 578 -6.30 -9.71 -11.00
N THR A 579 -5.37 -8.79 -11.25
CA THR A 579 -5.33 -8.02 -12.50
C THR A 579 -5.19 -8.95 -13.73
N PRO A 580 -5.98 -8.76 -14.80
CA PRO A 580 -5.97 -9.66 -15.95
C PRO A 580 -4.64 -9.57 -16.72
N TYR A 581 -4.32 -10.58 -17.53
CA TYR A 581 -3.20 -10.50 -18.46
C TYR A 581 -3.53 -9.53 -19.62
N LYS A 582 -2.54 -8.82 -20.13
CA LYS A 582 -2.75 -7.84 -21.23
C LYS A 582 -3.22 -8.50 -22.52
N ASP A 583 -2.71 -9.69 -22.81
CA ASP A 583 -3.36 -10.66 -23.70
C ASP A 583 -3.79 -11.85 -22.82
N PRO A 584 -5.10 -12.13 -22.67
CA PRO A 584 -5.59 -13.27 -21.89
C PRO A 584 -5.02 -14.63 -22.31
N ASN A 585 -4.53 -14.76 -23.56
CA ASN A 585 -3.95 -16.01 -24.09
C ASN A 585 -2.43 -16.11 -23.93
N ASP A 586 -1.75 -15.03 -23.51
CA ASP A 586 -0.30 -14.99 -23.33
C ASP A 586 0.08 -14.46 -21.94
N PRO A 587 0.29 -15.35 -20.96
CA PRO A 587 0.77 -14.97 -19.63
C PRO A 587 2.10 -14.22 -19.63
N SER A 588 2.93 -14.36 -20.68
CA SER A 588 4.20 -13.64 -20.80
C SER A 588 4.04 -12.16 -21.15
N SER A 589 2.85 -11.75 -21.62
CA SER A 589 2.48 -10.34 -21.83
C SER A 589 2.46 -9.50 -20.54
N GLY A 590 2.40 -10.17 -19.38
CA GLY A 590 2.30 -9.57 -18.05
C GLY A 590 0.90 -9.06 -17.73
N ARG A 591 0.66 -8.73 -16.46
CA ARG A 591 -0.63 -8.21 -16.00
C ARG A 591 -0.88 -6.77 -16.45
N ALA A 592 -2.16 -6.42 -16.51
CA ALA A 592 -2.69 -5.09 -16.75
C ALA A 592 -2.34 -4.11 -15.60
N ASP A 593 -2.74 -2.86 -15.74
CA ASP A 593 -2.50 -1.84 -14.70
C ASP A 593 -3.51 -1.96 -13.55
N SER A 594 -2.98 -2.09 -12.33
CA SER A 594 -3.75 -2.26 -11.09
C SER A 594 -4.56 -1.01 -10.73
N VAL A 595 -4.07 0.18 -11.06
CA VAL A 595 -4.77 1.44 -10.83
C VAL A 595 -6.00 1.55 -11.73
N THR A 596 -5.86 1.23 -13.03
CA THR A 596 -6.94 1.29 -14.02
C THR A 596 -8.07 0.31 -13.71
N GLU A 597 -7.75 -0.94 -13.36
CA GLU A 597 -8.76 -1.94 -12.94
C GLU A 597 -9.45 -1.53 -11.62
N THR A 598 -8.72 -0.91 -10.69
CA THR A 598 -9.31 -0.35 -9.46
C THR A 598 -10.24 0.82 -9.75
N ALA A 599 -9.88 1.72 -10.68
CA ALA A 599 -10.70 2.87 -11.07
C ALA A 599 -12.03 2.44 -11.73
N ARG A 600 -12.00 1.36 -12.52
CA ARG A 600 -13.19 0.69 -13.10
C ARG A 600 -14.10 0.14 -12.02
N LEU A 601 -13.59 -0.72 -11.13
CA LEU A 601 -14.34 -1.29 -10.01
C LEU A 601 -15.00 -0.20 -9.15
N PHE A 602 -14.21 0.81 -8.76
CA PHE A 602 -14.67 1.94 -7.94
C PHE A 602 -15.81 2.72 -8.61
N SER A 603 -15.68 3.02 -9.90
CA SER A 603 -16.70 3.72 -10.67
C SER A 603 -17.97 2.88 -10.84
N GLN A 604 -17.85 1.59 -11.17
CA GLN A 604 -18.98 0.68 -11.36
C GLN A 604 -19.78 0.40 -10.08
N LEU A 605 -19.14 0.47 -8.90
CA LEU A 605 -19.81 0.40 -7.60
C LEU A 605 -20.55 1.71 -7.26
N ILE A 606 -19.94 2.87 -7.48
CA ILE A 606 -20.58 4.18 -7.22
C ILE A 606 -21.81 4.39 -8.12
N LEU A 607 -21.74 4.00 -9.39
CA LEU A 607 -22.89 4.07 -10.32
C LEU A 607 -24.10 3.20 -9.88
N ARG A 608 -23.90 2.26 -8.95
CA ARG A 608 -24.93 1.41 -8.35
C ARG A 608 -25.42 1.90 -6.98
N GLY A 609 -25.00 3.08 -6.55
CA GLY A 609 -25.38 3.67 -5.25
C GLY A 609 -24.61 3.10 -4.05
N ALA A 610 -23.54 2.34 -4.26
CA ALA A 610 -22.68 1.90 -3.15
C ALA A 610 -21.73 3.02 -2.72
N ARG A 611 -21.59 3.24 -1.40
CA ARG A 611 -20.55 4.13 -0.86
C ARG A 611 -19.22 3.38 -0.73
N VAL A 612 -18.19 3.87 -1.42
CA VAL A 612 -16.91 3.14 -1.62
C VAL A 612 -15.72 3.86 -0.99
N ILE A 613 -14.86 3.13 -0.31
CA ILE A 613 -13.50 3.57 0.03
C ILE A 613 -12.45 2.73 -0.69
N ALA A 614 -11.41 3.35 -1.24
CA ALA A 614 -10.27 2.68 -1.85
C ALA A 614 -8.98 2.98 -1.07
N PHE A 615 -8.36 1.97 -0.47
CA PHE A 615 -7.11 2.09 0.28
C PHE A 615 -5.88 1.87 -0.62
N CYS A 616 -4.94 2.83 -0.59
CA CYS A 616 -3.66 2.80 -1.29
C CYS A 616 -2.47 2.76 -0.32
N ARG A 617 -1.49 1.90 -0.59
CA ARG A 617 -0.24 1.74 0.21
C ARG A 617 0.57 3.05 0.41
N ILE A 618 0.51 4.00 -0.53
CA ILE A 618 1.43 5.16 -0.62
C ILE A 618 0.67 6.44 -1.02
N ARG A 619 1.04 7.62 -0.47
CA ARG A 619 0.44 8.93 -0.80
C ARG A 619 0.37 9.20 -2.33
N LYS A 620 1.44 8.92 -3.09
CA LYS A 620 1.46 9.10 -4.56
C LYS A 620 0.47 8.17 -5.29
N LEU A 621 0.25 6.95 -4.78
CA LEU A 621 -0.70 6.00 -5.38
C LEU A 621 -2.16 6.41 -5.13
N CYS A 622 -2.45 7.03 -3.98
CA CYS A 622 -3.74 7.65 -3.69
C CYS A 622 -4.07 8.76 -4.70
N GLU A 623 -3.15 9.69 -4.95
CA GLU A 623 -3.32 10.77 -5.93
C GLU A 623 -3.51 10.25 -7.37
N VAL A 624 -2.71 9.25 -7.78
CA VAL A 624 -2.78 8.66 -9.13
C VAL A 624 -4.07 7.85 -9.32
N LEU A 625 -4.55 7.11 -8.31
CA LEU A 625 -5.84 6.43 -8.38
C LEU A 625 -7.01 7.43 -8.40
N LEU A 626 -6.95 8.52 -7.63
CA LEU A 626 -7.96 9.58 -7.69
C LEU A 626 -8.03 10.23 -9.07
N GLN A 627 -6.88 10.48 -9.71
CA GLN A 627 -6.82 10.95 -11.09
C GLN A 627 -7.39 9.94 -12.10
N ALA A 628 -7.10 8.64 -11.93
CA ALA A 628 -7.65 7.57 -12.76
C ALA A 628 -9.17 7.45 -12.61
N VAL A 629 -9.72 7.47 -11.40
CA VAL A 629 -11.17 7.43 -11.13
C VAL A 629 -11.89 8.61 -11.80
N ARG A 630 -11.35 9.83 -11.69
CA ARG A 630 -11.97 10.99 -12.37
C ARG A 630 -11.88 10.88 -13.90
N THR A 631 -10.83 10.28 -14.43
CA THR A 631 -10.70 9.99 -15.87
C THR A 631 -11.73 8.95 -16.32
N GLU A 632 -11.92 7.88 -15.55
CA GLU A 632 -12.93 6.84 -15.82
C GLU A 632 -14.35 7.40 -15.77
N LEU A 633 -14.72 8.15 -14.72
CA LEU A 633 -16.02 8.83 -14.61
C LEU A 633 -16.27 9.84 -15.74
N THR A 634 -15.22 10.47 -16.28
CA THR A 634 -15.32 11.35 -17.45
C THR A 634 -15.55 10.53 -18.73
N SER A 635 -14.89 9.37 -18.87
CA SER A 635 -15.07 8.43 -19.98
C SER A 635 -16.40 7.67 -19.94
N LEU A 636 -17.10 7.68 -18.80
CA LEU A 636 -18.43 7.11 -18.59
C LEU A 636 -19.55 8.18 -18.64
N GLU A 637 -19.24 9.39 -19.16
CA GLU A 637 -20.19 10.50 -19.31
C GLU A 637 -20.93 10.87 -18.00
N ARG A 638 -20.17 10.90 -16.89
CA ARG A 638 -20.63 11.30 -15.55
C ARG A 638 -19.63 12.21 -14.81
N PRO A 639 -19.16 13.33 -15.42
CA PRO A 639 -18.17 14.22 -14.80
C PRO A 639 -18.65 14.88 -13.50
N GLU A 640 -19.97 15.02 -13.29
CA GLU A 640 -20.55 15.56 -12.06
C GLU A 640 -20.27 14.68 -10.82
N ILE A 641 -20.21 13.35 -11.00
CA ILE A 641 -19.86 12.39 -9.92
C ILE A 641 -18.41 12.59 -9.47
N ALA A 642 -17.51 13.10 -10.32
CA ALA A 642 -16.10 13.30 -9.99
C ALA A 642 -15.86 14.33 -8.86
N ASN A 643 -16.86 15.17 -8.56
CA ASN A 643 -16.87 16.09 -7.41
C ASN A 643 -17.32 15.42 -6.10
N MET A 644 -18.04 14.30 -6.17
CA MET A 644 -18.44 13.47 -5.03
C MET A 644 -17.36 12.44 -4.64
N VAL A 645 -16.19 12.51 -5.29
CA VAL A 645 -15.01 11.67 -5.06
C VAL A 645 -13.82 12.52 -4.63
N MET A 646 -13.31 12.26 -3.43
CA MET A 646 -12.18 12.98 -2.83
C MET A 646 -11.06 12.02 -2.42
N GLY A 647 -9.83 12.54 -2.38
CA GLY A 647 -8.72 11.86 -1.70
C GLY A 647 -8.74 12.14 -0.19
N TYR A 648 -8.11 11.27 0.60
CA TYR A 648 -7.77 11.53 2.00
C TYR A 648 -6.38 10.96 2.37
N ARG A 649 -5.51 11.80 2.94
CA ARG A 649 -4.16 11.40 3.39
C ARG A 649 -3.61 12.38 4.42
N GLY A 650 -2.76 11.88 5.32
CA GLY A 650 -2.25 12.64 6.47
C GLY A 650 -1.33 13.84 6.20
N GLY A 651 -1.05 14.18 4.93
CA GLY A 651 -0.32 15.41 4.55
C GLY A 651 -1.25 16.58 4.17
N TYR A 652 -2.54 16.35 3.96
CA TYR A 652 -3.48 17.45 3.72
C TYR A 652 -3.64 18.33 4.94
N SER A 653 -3.91 19.62 4.71
CA SER A 653 -4.04 20.61 5.78
C SER A 653 -5.08 20.18 6.85
N PRO A 654 -4.92 20.60 8.12
CA PRO A 654 -5.92 20.34 9.15
C PRO A 654 -7.31 20.88 8.81
N GLN A 655 -7.44 21.87 7.91
CA GLN A 655 -8.74 22.36 7.46
C GLN A 655 -9.36 21.44 6.41
N ASP A 656 -8.59 21.02 5.40
CA ASP A 656 -9.11 20.16 4.33
C ASP A 656 -9.53 18.80 4.86
N ARG A 657 -8.75 18.22 5.79
CA ARG A 657 -9.13 16.97 6.45
C ARG A 657 -10.47 17.09 7.18
N ARG A 658 -10.68 18.16 7.98
CA ARG A 658 -11.96 18.43 8.65
C ARG A 658 -13.12 18.67 7.67
N ASN A 659 -12.87 19.31 6.53
CA ASN A 659 -13.88 19.50 5.48
C ASN A 659 -14.28 18.15 4.87
N ILE A 660 -13.29 17.33 4.47
CA ILE A 660 -13.53 15.99 3.89
C ILE A 660 -14.22 15.07 4.90
N GLU A 661 -13.80 15.09 6.17
CA GLU A 661 -14.42 14.34 7.27
C GLU A 661 -15.89 14.72 7.49
N LYS A 662 -16.22 16.02 7.42
CA LYS A 662 -17.60 16.51 7.51
C LYS A 662 -18.44 16.03 6.32
N ASP A 663 -17.95 16.22 5.10
CA ASP A 663 -18.65 15.87 3.86
C ASP A 663 -18.86 14.35 3.71
N MET A 664 -17.91 13.57 4.24
CA MET A 664 -17.97 12.11 4.40
C MET A 664 -19.05 11.67 5.40
N PHE A 665 -19.08 12.28 6.59
CA PHE A 665 -20.04 11.97 7.65
C PHE A 665 -21.48 12.33 7.26
N GLU A 666 -21.68 13.50 6.65
CA GLU A 666 -22.97 13.98 6.14
C GLU A 666 -23.47 13.23 4.89
N GLY A 667 -22.71 12.26 4.37
CA GLY A 667 -23.11 11.47 3.21
C GLY A 667 -23.00 12.21 1.87
N ARG A 668 -22.39 13.40 1.84
CA ARG A 668 -22.20 14.22 0.62
C ARG A 668 -21.11 13.64 -0.30
N LEU A 669 -20.24 12.75 0.21
CA LEU A 669 -19.28 11.97 -0.58
C LEU A 669 -19.74 10.51 -0.77
N LEU A 670 -19.68 10.06 -2.03
CA LEU A 670 -19.94 8.67 -2.44
C LEU A 670 -18.66 7.84 -2.52
N GLY A 671 -17.54 8.47 -2.87
CA GLY A 671 -16.25 7.80 -3.03
C GLY A 671 -15.11 8.50 -2.28
N ILE A 672 -14.27 7.73 -1.61
CA ILE A 672 -13.02 8.24 -1.02
C ILE A 672 -11.84 7.37 -1.43
N VAL A 673 -10.76 7.99 -1.91
CA VAL A 673 -9.46 7.32 -2.11
C VAL A 673 -8.54 7.69 -0.95
N ALA A 674 -8.12 6.72 -0.15
CA ALA A 674 -7.42 6.96 1.12
C ALA A 674 -6.05 6.26 1.16
N THR A 675 -5.15 6.74 2.03
CA THR A 675 -4.10 5.87 2.59
C THR A 675 -4.61 5.24 3.90
N ASN A 676 -3.73 4.50 4.60
CA ASN A 676 -3.94 4.04 5.97
C ASN A 676 -4.36 5.12 7.02
N ALA A 677 -4.43 6.40 6.64
CA ALA A 677 -4.90 7.48 7.49
C ALA A 677 -6.40 7.39 7.86
N LEU A 678 -7.20 6.57 7.15
CA LEU A 678 -8.59 6.20 7.51
C LEU A 678 -8.74 4.73 7.97
N GLU A 679 -7.63 4.04 8.25
CA GLU A 679 -7.66 2.62 8.63
C GLU A 679 -8.07 2.39 10.10
N LEU A 680 -7.76 3.36 10.97
CA LEU A 680 -7.94 3.31 12.43
C LEU A 680 -9.12 4.17 12.90
N GLY A 681 -9.88 3.69 13.88
CA GLY A 681 -10.88 4.48 14.60
C GLY A 681 -12.09 4.97 13.80
N VAL A 682 -11.93 6.14 13.18
CA VAL A 682 -12.95 7.12 12.73
C VAL A 682 -14.27 6.52 12.24
N ASP A 683 -15.41 7.09 12.67
CA ASP A 683 -16.71 6.80 12.06
C ASP A 683 -16.86 7.50 10.70
N ILE A 684 -16.71 6.71 9.64
CA ILE A 684 -16.89 7.12 8.24
C ILE A 684 -18.38 7.03 7.82
N GLY A 685 -19.26 6.65 8.74
CA GLY A 685 -20.65 6.28 8.47
C GLY A 685 -20.75 4.87 7.86
N SER A 686 -21.92 4.52 7.33
CA SER A 686 -22.08 3.25 6.62
C SER A 686 -21.41 3.31 5.25
N LEU A 687 -20.20 2.76 5.15
CA LEU A 687 -19.61 2.33 3.88
C LEU A 687 -20.22 1.00 3.46
N ASP A 688 -20.45 0.84 2.17
CA ASP A 688 -21.00 -0.36 1.56
C ASP A 688 -19.89 -1.24 0.97
N ALA A 689 -18.85 -0.64 0.39
CA ALA A 689 -17.71 -1.34 -0.20
C ALA A 689 -16.35 -0.77 0.21
N VAL A 690 -15.37 -1.67 0.39
CA VAL A 690 -13.94 -1.39 0.54
C VAL A 690 -13.20 -1.99 -0.64
N ILE A 691 -12.26 -1.25 -1.22
CA ILE A 691 -11.27 -1.78 -2.15
C ILE A 691 -9.88 -1.53 -1.56
N THR A 692 -9.00 -2.52 -1.57
CA THR A 692 -7.61 -2.42 -1.11
C THR A 692 -6.68 -2.68 -2.30
N LEU A 693 -5.98 -1.64 -2.76
CA LEU A 693 -5.09 -1.68 -3.92
C LEU A 693 -3.70 -2.20 -3.51
N GLY A 694 -3.48 -3.49 -3.74
CA GLY A 694 -2.33 -4.25 -3.27
C GLY A 694 -2.45 -4.62 -1.79
N PHE A 695 -1.98 -5.82 -1.43
CA PHE A 695 -1.97 -6.34 -0.06
C PHE A 695 -1.30 -5.35 0.92
N PRO A 696 -1.99 -4.90 1.99
CA PRO A 696 -1.41 -3.96 2.94
C PRO A 696 -0.35 -4.67 3.79
N TYR A 697 0.52 -3.92 4.48
CA TYR A 697 1.76 -4.45 5.10
C TYR A 697 1.59 -5.45 6.28
N SER A 698 0.39 -6.00 6.49
CA SER A 698 0.11 -7.24 7.22
C SER A 698 -1.35 -7.67 6.99
N ILE A 699 -1.67 -8.93 7.33
CA ILE A 699 -3.07 -9.43 7.35
C ILE A 699 -3.94 -8.66 8.36
N SER A 700 -3.35 -8.15 9.46
CA SER A 700 -4.09 -7.32 10.43
C SER A 700 -4.58 -6.02 9.80
N ASN A 701 -3.72 -5.34 9.02
CA ASN A 701 -4.10 -4.14 8.28
C ASN A 701 -5.23 -4.44 7.27
N LEU A 702 -5.18 -5.58 6.57
CA LEU A 702 -6.23 -6.00 5.63
C LEU A 702 -7.58 -6.24 6.33
N ARG A 703 -7.57 -6.88 7.50
CA ARG A 703 -8.76 -7.13 8.33
C ARG A 703 -9.35 -5.81 8.85
N GLN A 704 -8.50 -4.85 9.26
CA GLN A 704 -8.94 -3.52 9.70
C GLN A 704 -9.54 -2.66 8.57
N GLN A 705 -8.90 -2.64 7.39
CA GLN A 705 -9.43 -1.96 6.21
C GLN A 705 -10.78 -2.55 5.78
N SER A 706 -10.88 -3.88 5.69
CA SER A 706 -12.12 -4.58 5.35
C SER A 706 -13.25 -4.31 6.35
N GLY A 707 -12.91 -4.24 7.64
CA GLY A 707 -13.84 -3.93 8.73
C GLY A 707 -14.42 -2.50 8.74
N ARG A 708 -14.12 -1.67 7.73
CA ARG A 708 -14.69 -0.32 7.56
C ARG A 708 -16.09 -0.34 6.92
N ALA A 709 -16.42 -1.35 6.10
CA ALA A 709 -17.74 -1.49 5.47
C ALA A 709 -18.68 -2.47 6.21
N GLY A 710 -19.99 -2.29 6.05
CA GLY A 710 -21.02 -3.12 6.69
C GLY A 710 -21.40 -2.69 8.11
N ARG A 711 -21.28 -1.39 8.42
CA ARG A 711 -21.79 -0.83 9.68
C ARG A 711 -23.32 -0.89 9.72
N ARG A 712 -23.88 -1.01 10.94
CA ARG A 712 -25.34 -1.00 11.22
C ARG A 712 -26.12 -2.11 10.49
N ASN A 713 -25.61 -3.35 10.57
CA ASN A 713 -26.25 -4.58 10.07
C ASN A 713 -26.52 -4.64 8.55
N LYS A 714 -25.97 -3.70 7.76
CA LYS A 714 -26.00 -3.77 6.29
C LYS A 714 -25.05 -4.85 5.76
N ASP A 715 -25.39 -5.40 4.60
CA ASP A 715 -24.45 -6.20 3.78
C ASP A 715 -23.27 -5.34 3.29
N SER A 716 -22.12 -5.97 3.04
CA SER A 716 -20.94 -5.25 2.55
C SER A 716 -19.99 -6.10 1.71
N LEU A 717 -19.12 -5.41 0.96
CA LEU A 717 -18.14 -5.97 0.05
C LEU A 717 -16.73 -5.47 0.39
N SER A 718 -15.75 -6.37 0.42
CA SER A 718 -14.32 -6.04 0.46
C SER A 718 -13.62 -6.64 -0.74
N ILE A 719 -12.80 -5.87 -1.46
CA ILE A 719 -12.08 -6.32 -2.67
C ILE A 719 -10.59 -6.06 -2.49
N LEU A 720 -9.79 -7.12 -2.40
CA LEU A 720 -8.33 -7.04 -2.48
C LEU A 720 -7.92 -7.10 -3.96
N VAL A 721 -7.37 -6.02 -4.50
CA VAL A 721 -6.89 -5.96 -5.90
C VAL A 721 -5.40 -6.32 -5.96
N GLY A 722 -5.09 -7.43 -6.63
CA GLY A 722 -3.74 -7.96 -6.79
C GLY A 722 -2.96 -7.31 -7.95
N ASP A 723 -1.86 -6.64 -7.61
CA ASP A 723 -0.86 -6.15 -8.56
C ASP A 723 0.16 -7.28 -8.89
N ARG A 724 1.10 -7.01 -9.81
CA ARG A 724 2.12 -7.93 -10.33
C ARG A 724 3.22 -8.35 -9.35
N TYR A 725 3.24 -7.82 -8.12
CA TYR A 725 4.36 -8.01 -7.19
C TYR A 725 4.28 -9.36 -6.46
N ALA A 726 5.42 -9.90 -6.03
CA ALA A 726 5.52 -11.24 -5.43
C ALA A 726 4.58 -11.44 -4.22
N THR A 727 4.46 -10.44 -3.33
CA THR A 727 3.52 -10.42 -2.21
C THR A 727 2.06 -10.57 -2.67
N ASP A 728 1.65 -9.76 -3.63
CA ASP A 728 0.27 -9.74 -4.14
C ASP A 728 -0.04 -11.06 -4.86
N GLN A 729 0.91 -11.56 -5.67
CA GLN A 729 0.76 -12.82 -6.38
C GLN A 729 0.85 -14.06 -5.48
N HIS A 730 1.45 -13.98 -4.28
CA HIS A 730 1.37 -15.05 -3.27
C HIS A 730 -0.06 -15.21 -2.75
N TYR A 731 -0.65 -14.14 -2.20
CA TYR A 731 -2.01 -14.20 -1.66
C TYR A 731 -3.09 -14.41 -2.74
N MET A 732 -2.85 -13.99 -4.00
CA MET A 732 -3.72 -14.32 -5.14
C MET A 732 -3.58 -15.77 -5.64
N ARG A 733 -2.56 -16.51 -5.21
CA ARG A 733 -2.41 -17.97 -5.44
C ARG A 733 -2.96 -18.77 -4.25
N ASN A 734 -2.84 -18.23 -3.03
CA ASN A 734 -3.23 -18.87 -1.77
C ASN A 734 -4.23 -17.98 -0.96
N PRO A 735 -5.45 -17.71 -1.46
CA PRO A 735 -6.38 -16.78 -0.80
C PRO A 735 -6.80 -17.21 0.61
N ASP A 736 -6.83 -18.52 0.87
CA ASP A 736 -7.18 -19.09 2.17
C ASP A 736 -6.26 -18.65 3.33
N GLU A 737 -5.00 -18.29 3.04
CA GLU A 737 -4.07 -17.78 4.04
C GLU A 737 -4.56 -16.48 4.70
N LEU A 738 -5.32 -15.65 3.97
CA LEU A 738 -5.86 -14.39 4.46
C LEU A 738 -6.87 -14.57 5.61
N PHE A 739 -7.52 -15.73 5.66
CA PHE A 739 -8.56 -16.07 6.62
C PHE A 739 -8.07 -17.05 7.69
N THR A 740 -7.21 -18.01 7.31
CA THR A 740 -6.71 -19.07 8.21
C THR A 740 -5.52 -18.66 9.07
N LYS A 741 -4.68 -17.70 8.64
CA LYS A 741 -3.55 -17.25 9.46
C LYS A 741 -4.05 -16.54 10.74
N PRO A 742 -3.50 -16.88 11.92
CA PRO A 742 -3.88 -16.26 13.19
C PRO A 742 -3.53 -14.77 13.20
N ASN A 743 -4.16 -14.01 14.09
CA ASN A 743 -3.75 -12.63 14.36
C ASN A 743 -2.33 -12.62 14.97
N THR A 744 -1.51 -11.64 14.61
CA THR A 744 -0.16 -11.50 15.14
C THR A 744 -0.19 -11.25 16.65
N GLU A 745 0.77 -11.83 17.38
CA GLU A 745 1.04 -11.44 18.77
C GLU A 745 1.52 -10.00 18.85
N LEU A 746 1.11 -9.30 19.90
CA LEU A 746 1.63 -7.99 20.26
C LEU A 746 2.76 -8.17 21.27
N GLN A 747 3.90 -7.54 20.98
CA GLN A 747 5.09 -7.59 21.82
C GLN A 747 5.63 -6.18 22.04
N ILE A 748 6.16 -5.94 23.24
CA ILE A 748 6.96 -4.75 23.60
C ILE A 748 8.20 -5.22 24.37
N ASP A 749 9.34 -4.56 24.18
CA ASP A 749 10.56 -4.84 24.94
C ASP A 749 10.77 -3.78 26.02
N LEU A 750 10.55 -4.15 27.27
CA LEU A 750 10.80 -3.31 28.44
C LEU A 750 12.26 -3.40 28.93
N SER A 751 13.07 -4.30 28.35
CA SER A 751 14.51 -4.47 28.59
C SER A 751 15.38 -3.72 27.57
N ASN A 752 14.84 -2.69 26.92
CA ASN A 752 15.63 -1.78 26.09
C ASN A 752 16.21 -0.67 26.98
N ASP A 753 17.43 -0.87 27.44
CA ASP A 753 18.18 0.03 28.33
C ASP A 753 18.24 1.48 27.82
N LEU A 754 18.28 1.72 26.51
CA LEU A 754 18.30 3.07 25.94
C LEU A 754 16.96 3.78 26.13
N ILE A 755 15.85 3.07 25.88
CA ILE A 755 14.50 3.62 26.06
C ILE A 755 14.14 3.72 27.55
N LEU A 756 14.61 2.78 28.38
CA LEU A 756 14.49 2.83 29.82
C LEU A 756 15.29 4.01 30.41
N GLU A 757 16.58 4.18 30.07
CA GLU A 757 17.38 5.36 30.47
C GLU A 757 16.63 6.64 30.10
N ALA A 758 16.22 6.80 28.85
CA ALA A 758 15.51 7.97 28.36
C ALA A 758 14.25 8.31 29.20
N HIS A 759 13.42 7.32 29.51
CA HIS A 759 12.23 7.54 30.32
C HIS A 759 12.51 7.69 31.83
N LEU A 760 13.60 7.13 32.37
CA LEU A 760 14.05 7.42 33.74
C LEU A 760 14.53 8.88 33.87
N GLN A 761 15.23 9.42 32.88
CA GLN A 761 15.63 10.84 32.85
C GLN A 761 14.39 11.77 32.82
N CYS A 762 13.28 11.36 32.19
CA CYS A 762 12.01 12.07 32.30
C CYS A 762 11.37 11.91 33.68
N ALA A 763 11.31 10.68 34.20
CA ALA A 763 10.68 10.41 35.49
C ALA A 763 11.36 11.19 36.63
N ALA A 764 12.69 11.26 36.62
CA ALA A 764 13.46 12.03 37.61
C ALA A 764 13.21 13.55 37.53
N TYR A 765 12.91 14.09 36.35
CA TYR A 765 12.53 15.50 36.15
C TYR A 765 11.12 15.79 36.67
N GLU A 766 10.19 14.85 36.46
CA GLU A 766 8.81 14.94 36.94
C GLU A 766 8.73 14.88 38.47
N LYS A 767 9.50 13.97 39.08
CA LYS A 767 9.70 13.85 40.53
C LYS A 767 10.95 13.00 40.78
N PRO A 768 11.88 13.38 41.68
CA PRO A 768 13.11 12.61 41.94
C PRO A 768 12.83 11.11 42.16
N LEU A 769 13.64 10.24 41.54
CA LEU A 769 13.48 8.78 41.57
C LEU A 769 14.00 8.20 42.88
N SER A 770 13.32 7.18 43.42
CA SER A 770 13.76 6.44 44.59
C SER A 770 13.55 4.93 44.44
N LEU A 771 14.62 4.16 44.62
CA LEU A 771 14.67 2.70 44.41
C LEU A 771 13.44 1.97 44.98
N ALA A 772 13.19 2.12 46.28
CA ALA A 772 12.16 1.38 47.01
C ALA A 772 10.70 1.72 46.63
N LEU A 773 10.47 2.80 45.88
CA LEU A 773 9.14 3.20 45.41
C LEU A 773 8.97 2.98 43.90
N ASP A 774 10.05 3.15 43.14
CA ASP A 774 10.00 3.23 41.68
C ASP A 774 10.34 1.91 40.97
N GLU A 775 10.94 0.94 41.65
CA GLU A 775 11.20 -0.42 41.12
C GLU A 775 9.92 -1.10 40.64
N THR A 776 8.80 -0.94 41.36
CA THR A 776 7.47 -1.45 40.99
C THR A 776 6.98 -0.95 39.61
N TYR A 777 7.45 0.21 39.16
CA TYR A 777 7.07 0.77 37.84
C TYR A 777 8.09 0.41 36.77
N PHE A 778 9.39 0.54 37.04
CA PHE A 778 10.45 0.45 36.03
C PHE A 778 11.18 -0.90 35.97
N GLY A 779 10.99 -1.78 36.95
CA GLY A 779 11.54 -3.14 36.97
C GLY A 779 12.99 -3.25 37.45
N PRO A 780 13.56 -4.47 37.42
CA PRO A 780 14.78 -4.82 38.15
C PRO A 780 16.07 -4.24 37.57
N GLN A 781 16.03 -3.61 36.39
CA GLN A 781 17.18 -2.87 35.82
C GLN A 781 17.32 -1.46 36.39
N LEU A 782 16.37 -0.99 37.22
CA LEU A 782 16.41 0.34 37.81
C LEU A 782 17.71 0.64 38.60
N PRO A 783 18.24 -0.25 39.47
CA PRO A 783 19.38 0.11 40.33
C PRO A 783 20.65 0.42 39.53
N SER A 784 21.02 -0.44 38.59
CA SER A 784 22.23 -0.26 37.77
C SER A 784 22.15 0.96 36.86
N LEU A 785 20.96 1.32 36.36
CA LEU A 785 20.78 2.54 35.56
C LEU A 785 20.76 3.81 36.42
N LEU A 786 20.21 3.79 37.62
CA LEU A 786 20.26 4.94 38.54
C LEU A 786 21.70 5.28 38.94
N GLU A 787 22.51 4.27 39.29
CA GLU A 787 23.91 4.45 39.69
C GLU A 787 24.82 4.89 38.53
N THR A 788 24.54 4.46 37.28
CA THR A 788 25.45 4.68 36.14
C THR A 788 25.02 5.75 35.14
N ARG A 789 23.77 6.25 35.20
CA ARG A 789 23.22 7.20 34.21
C ARG A 789 22.55 8.46 34.79
N LEU A 790 22.14 8.45 36.05
CA LEU A 790 21.48 9.60 36.69
C LEU A 790 22.41 10.26 37.74
N LEU A 791 22.02 11.43 38.24
CA LEU A 791 22.74 12.08 39.34
C LEU A 791 22.06 11.76 40.68
N GLN A 792 22.81 11.17 41.61
CA GLN A 792 22.38 11.06 43.00
C GLN A 792 22.24 12.45 43.64
N ASP A 793 21.24 12.64 44.50
CA ASP A 793 21.05 13.88 45.25
C ASP A 793 22.16 14.09 46.30
N LYS A 794 22.58 15.35 46.48
CA LYS A 794 23.71 15.74 47.34
C LYS A 794 23.40 15.71 48.84
N TYR A 795 22.13 15.68 49.21
CA TYR A 795 21.62 15.75 50.58
C TYR A 795 20.82 14.51 50.98
N ILE A 796 20.17 13.84 50.02
CA ILE A 796 19.32 12.66 50.24
C ILE A 796 19.78 11.50 49.31
N PRO A 797 20.76 10.66 49.72
CA PRO A 797 21.36 9.64 48.85
C PRO A 797 20.41 8.58 48.28
N SER A 798 19.17 8.48 48.78
CA SER A 798 18.11 7.61 48.26
C SER A 798 17.28 8.24 47.13
N LEU A 799 17.61 9.46 46.68
CA LEU A 799 16.98 10.17 45.58
C LEU A 799 17.93 10.39 44.40
N TYR A 800 17.38 10.29 43.19
CA TYR A 800 18.10 10.47 41.93
C TYR A 800 17.39 11.48 41.01
N HIS A 801 18.20 12.28 40.32
CA HIS A 801 17.81 13.40 39.46
C HIS A 801 18.30 13.22 38.02
N THR A 802 17.64 13.94 37.12
CA THR A 802 17.98 14.05 35.70
C THR A 802 19.42 14.49 35.48
N HIS A 803 20.16 13.78 34.62
CA HIS A 803 21.52 14.16 34.25
C HIS A 803 21.52 15.46 33.41
N PRO A 804 22.42 16.44 33.65
CA PRO A 804 22.37 17.77 33.03
C PRO A 804 22.37 17.79 31.49
N ARG A 805 22.89 16.73 30.85
CA ARG A 805 22.81 16.51 29.39
C ARG A 805 21.39 16.65 28.82
N PHE A 806 20.36 16.31 29.61
CA PHE A 806 18.96 16.29 29.16
C PHE A 806 18.14 17.50 29.65
N LEU A 807 18.75 18.43 30.39
CA LEU A 807 18.10 19.67 30.81
C LEU A 807 18.18 20.73 29.67
N PRO A 808 17.20 21.65 29.56
CA PRO A 808 16.13 21.95 30.51
C PRO A 808 14.85 21.11 30.35
N SER A 809 14.72 20.26 29.34
CA SER A 809 13.46 19.54 29.03
C SER A 809 13.74 18.14 28.45
N PRO A 810 13.88 17.10 29.29
CA PRO A 810 14.25 15.76 28.84
C PRO A 810 13.21 15.15 27.90
N SER A 811 11.93 15.46 28.10
CA SER A 811 10.83 14.96 27.26
C SER A 811 10.88 15.42 25.80
N ARG A 812 11.60 16.51 25.48
CA ARG A 812 11.83 16.95 24.10
C ARG A 812 13.04 16.29 23.43
N SER A 813 13.90 15.62 24.20
CA SER A 813 15.08 14.92 23.67
C SER A 813 14.79 13.49 23.20
N ILE A 814 13.53 13.04 23.28
CA ILE A 814 13.13 11.64 23.14
C ILE A 814 11.97 11.54 22.13
N ALA A 815 12.30 11.24 20.87
CA ALA A 815 11.32 11.05 19.81
C ALA A 815 10.63 9.68 19.94
N ILE A 816 9.46 9.64 20.60
CA ILE A 816 8.71 8.39 20.80
C ILE A 816 8.15 7.80 19.50
N ARG A 817 7.80 8.66 18.52
CA ARG A 817 7.39 8.30 17.15
C ARG A 817 8.39 8.85 16.13
N ASP A 818 8.27 8.42 14.88
CA ASP A 818 9.02 8.96 13.73
C ASP A 818 8.32 10.25 13.26
N THR A 819 8.49 11.33 14.03
CA THR A 819 7.90 12.66 13.79
C THR A 819 9.00 13.72 13.71
N GLU A 820 9.16 14.31 12.54
CA GLU A 820 10.09 15.42 12.30
C GLU A 820 9.49 16.75 12.81
N ASP A 821 10.28 17.58 13.48
CA ASP A 821 9.83 18.93 13.88
C ASP A 821 9.69 19.88 12.66
N GLN A 822 10.47 19.64 11.60
CA GLN A 822 10.57 20.52 10.43
C GLN A 822 9.63 20.09 9.30
N HIS A 823 8.81 21.03 8.83
CA HIS A 823 7.84 20.85 7.76
C HIS A 823 7.94 21.99 6.74
N PHE A 824 7.80 21.66 5.45
CA PHE A 824 7.74 22.63 4.35
C PHE A 824 6.29 22.95 3.98
N ALA A 825 5.91 24.23 4.03
CA ALA A 825 4.59 24.68 3.60
C ALA A 825 4.50 24.79 2.07
N VAL A 826 3.56 24.07 1.45
CA VAL A 826 3.30 24.14 0.00
C VAL A 826 2.25 25.22 -0.26
N ILE A 827 2.68 26.35 -0.84
CA ILE A 827 1.88 27.55 -1.04
C ILE A 827 1.46 27.68 -2.51
N ASP A 828 0.15 27.70 -2.73
CA ASP A 828 -0.46 27.92 -4.03
C ASP A 828 -0.48 29.41 -4.39
N THR A 829 0.16 29.75 -5.51
CA THR A 829 0.27 31.11 -6.07
C THR A 829 -0.59 31.34 -7.32
N THR A 830 -1.44 30.37 -7.69
CA THR A 830 -2.29 30.42 -8.89
C THR A 830 -3.22 31.64 -8.86
N ASN A 831 -3.26 32.42 -9.93
CA ASN A 831 -4.06 33.65 -10.01
C ASN A 831 -3.82 34.63 -8.85
N ALA A 832 -2.59 34.68 -8.33
CA ALA A 832 -2.17 35.51 -7.20
C ALA A 832 -2.88 35.23 -5.85
N ARG A 833 -3.49 34.05 -5.68
CA ARG A 833 -3.81 33.55 -4.33
C ARG A 833 -2.52 33.25 -3.54
N ASN A 834 -2.63 33.10 -2.23
CA ASN A 834 -1.54 32.67 -1.35
C ASN A 834 -2.14 31.73 -0.30
N THR A 835 -2.36 30.48 -0.67
CA THR A 835 -3.07 29.50 0.16
C THR A 835 -2.17 28.29 0.40
N VAL A 836 -2.00 27.88 1.66
CA VAL A 836 -1.26 26.65 2.00
C VAL A 836 -2.14 25.45 1.67
N LEU A 837 -1.64 24.53 0.84
CA LEU A 837 -2.32 23.28 0.46
C LEU A 837 -1.98 22.11 1.40
N GLU A 838 -0.71 22.02 1.78
CA GLU A 838 -0.12 20.85 2.45
C GLU A 838 1.18 21.25 3.17
N GLU A 839 1.47 20.56 4.26
CA GLU A 839 2.73 20.62 4.99
C GLU A 839 3.48 19.29 4.76
N VAL A 840 4.73 19.35 4.28
CA VAL A 840 5.52 18.18 3.88
C VAL A 840 6.69 17.98 4.83
N GLU A 841 6.82 16.79 5.40
CA GLU A 841 7.99 16.38 6.22
C GLU A 841 9.33 16.72 5.52
N ALA A 842 10.29 17.31 6.24
CA ALA A 842 11.54 17.80 5.66
C ALA A 842 12.37 16.73 4.95
N SER A 843 12.44 15.50 5.49
CA SER A 843 13.12 14.35 4.84
C SER A 843 12.51 13.96 3.49
N ARG A 844 11.29 14.43 3.20
CA ARG A 844 10.52 14.09 1.99
C ARG A 844 10.43 15.25 1.01
N ALA A 845 10.51 16.49 1.49
CA ALA A 845 10.39 17.71 0.69
C ALA A 845 11.25 17.64 -0.59
N PHE A 846 12.54 17.33 -0.45
CA PHE A 846 13.48 17.22 -1.57
C PHE A 846 13.13 16.12 -2.58
N PHE A 847 12.39 15.08 -2.19
CA PHE A 847 11.93 14.00 -3.06
C PHE A 847 10.54 14.23 -3.69
N THR A 848 9.80 15.27 -3.29
CA THR A 848 8.41 15.51 -3.73
C THR A 848 8.12 16.90 -4.28
N ILE A 849 8.79 17.94 -3.76
CA ILE A 849 8.58 19.36 -4.08
C ILE A 849 9.87 20.04 -4.58
N TYR A 850 10.65 19.31 -5.39
CA TYR A 850 11.80 19.85 -6.10
C TYR A 850 11.39 20.81 -7.22
N GLU A 851 12.23 21.82 -7.47
CA GLU A 851 11.98 22.90 -8.44
C GLU A 851 11.76 22.36 -9.87
N GLY A 852 10.76 22.87 -10.58
CA GLY A 852 10.33 22.37 -11.89
C GLY A 852 9.58 21.02 -11.86
N GLY A 853 9.40 20.42 -10.68
CA GLY A 853 8.67 19.18 -10.47
C GLY A 853 7.15 19.33 -10.58
N ILE A 854 6.46 18.21 -10.79
CA ILE A 854 4.99 18.13 -10.72
C ILE A 854 4.57 17.53 -9.38
N PHE A 855 4.02 18.38 -8.53
CA PHE A 855 3.33 18.04 -7.30
C PHE A 855 1.89 17.61 -7.60
N LEU A 856 1.33 16.72 -6.77
CA LEU A 856 -0.03 16.19 -6.90
C LEU A 856 -0.79 16.41 -5.60
N HIS A 857 -1.95 17.06 -5.69
CA HIS A 857 -2.82 17.33 -4.56
C HIS A 857 -4.28 17.22 -4.99
N GLN A 858 -5.07 16.36 -4.34
CA GLN A 858 -6.47 16.07 -4.68
C GLN A 858 -6.68 15.74 -6.18
N GLY A 859 -5.78 14.95 -6.76
CA GLY A 859 -5.79 14.52 -8.17
C GLY A 859 -5.51 15.65 -9.18
N GLN A 860 -5.12 16.84 -8.71
CA GLN A 860 -4.77 17.99 -9.54
C GLN A 860 -3.25 18.15 -9.62
N THR A 861 -2.76 18.56 -10.78
CA THR A 861 -1.33 18.78 -11.05
C THR A 861 -0.90 20.21 -10.76
N TYR A 862 0.23 20.34 -10.06
CA TYR A 862 0.82 21.60 -9.64
C TYR A 862 2.30 21.64 -10.05
N LEU A 863 2.73 22.72 -10.70
CA LEU A 863 4.14 22.95 -11.03
C LEU A 863 4.82 23.67 -9.86
N VAL A 864 5.94 23.12 -9.39
CA VAL A 864 6.80 23.76 -8.38
C VAL A 864 7.70 24.80 -9.06
N HIS A 865 7.64 26.05 -8.61
CA HIS A 865 8.46 27.15 -9.13
C HIS A 865 9.72 27.42 -8.29
N GLU A 866 9.61 27.29 -6.97
CA GLU A 866 10.66 27.63 -5.99
C GLU A 866 10.57 26.69 -4.79
N LEU A 867 11.70 26.20 -4.30
CA LEU A 867 11.82 25.47 -3.03
C LEU A 867 12.76 26.25 -2.09
N ASN A 868 12.18 26.94 -1.11
CA ASN A 868 12.92 27.79 -0.19
C ASN A 868 13.30 27.01 1.09
N THR A 869 14.57 26.64 1.20
CA THR A 869 15.11 25.76 2.25
C THR A 869 15.41 26.46 3.58
N SER A 870 15.57 27.79 3.59
CA SER A 870 15.82 28.55 4.83
C SER A 870 14.52 29.04 5.49
N MET A 871 13.47 29.26 4.70
CA MET A 871 12.15 29.69 5.17
C MET A 871 11.09 28.55 5.16
N TYR A 872 11.49 27.32 4.80
CA TYR A 872 10.67 26.11 4.79
C TYR A 872 9.34 26.25 4.03
N PHE A 873 9.39 26.72 2.78
CA PHE A 873 8.21 26.75 1.90
C PHE A 873 8.53 26.36 0.46
N ALA A 874 7.51 25.95 -0.30
CA ALA A 874 7.59 25.80 -1.75
C ALA A 874 6.43 26.55 -2.41
N ARG A 875 6.70 27.26 -3.51
CA ARG A 875 5.67 27.96 -4.30
C ARG A 875 5.23 27.10 -5.48
N VAL A 876 3.92 26.89 -5.61
CA VAL A 876 3.34 26.05 -6.67
C VAL A 876 2.21 26.78 -7.40
N SER A 877 2.06 26.51 -8.70
CA SER A 877 0.88 26.94 -9.47
C SER A 877 0.17 25.75 -10.10
N ARG A 878 -1.16 25.75 -10.09
CA ARG A 878 -1.96 24.73 -10.79
C ARG A 878 -1.67 24.79 -12.29
N VAL A 879 -1.45 23.63 -12.90
CA VAL A 879 -1.21 23.47 -14.33
C VAL A 879 -2.06 22.32 -14.88
N HIS A 880 -2.22 22.24 -16.20
CA HIS A 880 -2.73 21.03 -16.84
C HIS A 880 -1.61 20.46 -17.72
N VAL A 881 -1.22 19.21 -17.46
CA VAL A 881 -0.08 18.54 -18.11
C VAL A 881 -0.33 17.04 -18.23
N ASP A 882 0.08 16.45 -19.36
CA ASP A 882 0.01 15.01 -19.62
C ASP A 882 1.19 14.19 -19.05
N TYR A 883 2.12 14.85 -18.33
CA TYR A 883 3.26 14.22 -17.69
C TYR A 883 3.25 14.41 -16.17
N THR A 884 3.80 13.41 -15.48
CA THR A 884 4.17 13.47 -14.06
C THR A 884 5.70 13.52 -13.95
N THR A 885 6.23 13.71 -12.74
CA THR A 885 7.67 13.63 -12.50
C THR A 885 8.07 12.45 -11.59
N GLN A 886 9.27 11.94 -11.83
CA GLN A 886 9.95 10.96 -10.99
C GLN A 886 11.34 11.52 -10.65
N GLN A 887 11.67 11.58 -9.36
CA GLN A 887 12.95 12.06 -8.90
C GLN A 887 14.13 11.24 -9.45
N ARG A 888 15.28 11.88 -9.57
CA ARG A 888 16.59 11.26 -9.79
C ARG A 888 17.40 11.48 -8.53
N ASP A 889 17.50 10.43 -7.74
CA ASP A 889 18.09 10.44 -6.41
C ASP A 889 19.10 9.30 -6.25
N TYR A 890 20.08 9.49 -5.39
CA TYR A 890 20.86 8.39 -4.82
C TYR A 890 20.81 8.45 -3.29
N THR A 891 21.14 7.33 -2.66
CA THR A 891 21.20 7.20 -1.21
C THR A 891 22.30 6.20 -0.90
N ASP A 892 23.33 6.70 -0.25
CA ASP A 892 24.51 5.97 0.12
C ASP A 892 24.48 5.72 1.62
N ILE A 893 24.82 4.50 2.03
CA ILE A 893 24.66 4.00 3.40
C ILE A 893 26.01 3.39 3.77
N ASP A 894 26.91 4.23 4.26
CA ASP A 894 28.31 3.91 4.43
C ASP A 894 28.70 3.99 5.92
N PRO A 895 29.16 2.88 6.53
CA PRO A 895 29.68 2.89 7.90
C PRO A 895 30.98 3.70 8.00
N ILE A 896 31.04 4.60 8.97
CA ILE A 896 32.12 5.58 9.16
C ILE A 896 33.15 5.11 10.19
N GLU A 897 32.66 4.53 11.28
CA GLU A 897 33.43 4.29 12.50
C GLU A 897 32.95 2.99 13.15
N THR A 898 33.87 2.05 13.33
CA THR A 898 33.65 0.80 14.05
C THR A 898 33.75 1.04 15.55
N GLU A 899 32.74 0.64 16.32
CA GLU A 899 32.71 0.70 17.79
C GLU A 899 32.86 -0.67 18.45
N ASN A 900 32.33 -1.74 17.83
CA ASN A 900 32.48 -3.12 18.28
C ASN A 900 32.77 -4.05 17.11
N ILE A 901 33.50 -5.15 17.36
CA ILE A 901 33.83 -6.20 16.38
C ILE A 901 33.50 -7.55 17.00
N ARG A 902 32.94 -8.47 16.21
CA ARG A 902 32.63 -9.85 16.60
C ARG A 902 33.13 -10.81 15.51
N LEU A 903 33.83 -11.87 15.93
CA LEU A 903 34.18 -12.98 15.06
C LEU A 903 32.97 -13.91 14.93
N LEU A 904 32.62 -14.27 13.70
CA LEU A 904 31.53 -15.22 13.45
C LEU A 904 32.02 -16.65 13.70
N SER A 905 31.25 -17.41 14.46
CA SER A 905 31.67 -18.73 14.94
C SER A 905 31.43 -19.81 13.91
N SER A 906 32.48 -20.51 13.49
CA SER A 906 32.37 -21.73 12.69
C SER A 906 31.86 -22.89 13.57
N PRO A 907 30.74 -23.55 13.25
CA PRO A 907 30.25 -24.67 14.06
C PRO A 907 31.17 -25.88 13.96
N THR A 908 31.84 -26.25 15.05
CA THR A 908 32.48 -27.55 15.17
C THR A 908 31.41 -28.64 15.14
N THR A 909 31.47 -29.52 14.14
CA THR A 909 30.50 -30.60 13.96
C THR A 909 30.49 -31.54 15.19
N PRO A 910 29.35 -31.74 15.88
CA PRO A 910 29.28 -32.59 17.06
C PRO A 910 29.18 -34.07 16.65
N THR A 911 30.24 -34.62 16.06
CA THR A 911 30.33 -36.06 15.72
C THR A 911 30.58 -36.90 16.96
N SER A 912 29.50 -37.26 17.65
CA SER A 912 29.53 -38.18 18.79
C SER A 912 29.77 -39.63 18.34
N THR A 913 31.00 -40.13 18.46
CA THR A 913 31.29 -41.54 18.83
C THR A 913 32.75 -41.70 19.23
N SER A 914 32.99 -42.24 20.42
CA SER A 914 34.32 -42.67 20.87
C SER A 914 34.58 -44.13 20.45
N SER A 915 35.48 -44.35 19.50
CA SER A 915 36.12 -45.64 19.28
C SER A 915 37.55 -45.43 18.80
N SER A 916 38.51 -45.92 19.58
CA SER A 916 39.90 -46.00 19.17
C SER A 916 40.09 -47.02 18.06
N ASP A 917 40.84 -46.67 17.01
CA ASP A 917 41.85 -47.57 16.49
C ASP A 917 42.95 -46.79 15.75
N SER A 918 44.18 -47.30 15.79
CA SER A 918 45.36 -46.57 15.33
C SER A 918 46.28 -47.42 14.46
N THR A 919 46.30 -47.17 13.15
CA THR A 919 47.42 -47.61 12.30
C THR A 919 47.61 -46.81 11.01
N SER A 920 48.88 -46.44 10.77
CA SER A 920 49.55 -46.27 9.47
C SER A 920 48.90 -45.45 8.32
N THR A 921 49.40 -44.23 8.16
CA THR A 921 50.16 -43.79 6.98
C THR A 921 49.51 -43.84 5.59
N SER A 922 49.18 -42.66 5.05
CA SER A 922 49.49 -42.27 3.66
C SER A 922 49.58 -40.75 3.53
N GLN A 923 50.67 -40.23 2.97
CA GLN A 923 50.86 -38.79 2.76
C GLN A 923 50.34 -38.36 1.38
N THR A 924 49.41 -37.42 1.35
CA THR A 924 49.12 -36.61 0.14
C THR A 924 49.00 -35.14 0.52
N ASN A 925 49.93 -34.32 0.04
CA ASN A 925 49.97 -32.89 0.32
C ASN A 925 48.93 -32.13 -0.53
N THR A 926 47.72 -31.96 -0.02
CA THR A 926 46.78 -30.92 -0.48
C THR A 926 46.94 -29.66 0.37
N LYS A 927 47.01 -28.50 -0.28
CA LYS A 927 47.44 -27.23 0.33
C LYS A 927 46.35 -26.63 1.23
N SER A 928 46.70 -26.39 2.49
CA SER A 928 46.16 -25.32 3.37
C SER A 928 44.79 -24.72 2.99
N ASN A 929 43.70 -25.29 3.50
CA ASN A 929 42.40 -24.63 3.49
C ASN A 929 42.45 -23.41 4.43
N HIS A 930 42.52 -22.20 3.86
CA HIS A 930 42.34 -20.97 4.63
C HIS A 930 40.85 -20.77 4.94
N THR A 931 40.39 -21.32 6.07
CA THR A 931 39.10 -20.98 6.68
C THR A 931 39.17 -19.56 7.26
N THR A 932 38.98 -18.56 6.40
CA THR A 932 38.87 -17.15 6.82
C THR A 932 37.64 -16.96 7.69
N VAL A 933 37.86 -16.69 8.98
CA VAL A 933 36.80 -16.36 9.94
C VAL A 933 36.20 -15.00 9.57
N SER A 934 34.93 -15.00 9.18
CA SER A 934 34.17 -13.80 8.85
C SER A 934 34.00 -12.90 10.09
N LYS A 935 33.97 -11.58 9.88
CA LYS A 935 33.76 -10.59 10.94
C LYS A 935 32.42 -9.89 10.77
N ALA A 936 31.70 -9.72 11.87
CA ALA A 936 30.63 -8.73 12.01
C ALA A 936 31.17 -7.49 12.75
N TYR A 937 30.63 -6.33 12.43
CA TYR A 937 30.99 -5.05 13.03
C TYR A 937 29.73 -4.30 13.46
N PHE A 938 29.86 -3.40 14.44
CA PHE A 938 28.81 -2.47 14.85
C PHE A 938 29.40 -1.08 15.10
N GLY A 939 28.65 -0.01 14.80
CA GLY A 939 29.08 1.37 15.04
C GLY A 939 28.27 2.43 14.30
N SER A 940 28.95 3.52 13.93
CA SER A 940 28.34 4.73 13.35
C SER A 940 28.21 4.62 11.83
N ILE A 941 27.01 4.90 11.29
CA ILE A 941 26.69 4.87 9.85
C ILE A 941 26.20 6.24 9.40
N LEU A 942 26.67 6.72 8.24
CA LEU A 942 26.11 7.86 7.53
C LEU A 942 25.16 7.36 6.43
N ILE A 943 23.94 7.91 6.42
CA ILE A 943 23.03 7.84 5.27
C ILE A 943 23.12 9.21 4.58
N HIS A 944 23.70 9.24 3.38
CA HIS A 944 23.85 10.44 2.56
C HIS A 944 22.93 10.33 1.34
N ALA A 945 21.90 11.19 1.25
CA ALA A 945 20.93 11.16 0.16
C ALA A 945 20.86 12.49 -0.60
N VAL A 946 20.87 12.43 -1.94
CA VAL A 946 20.86 13.63 -2.80
C VAL A 946 19.88 13.45 -3.94
N VAL A 947 18.97 14.44 -4.11
CA VAL A 947 18.03 14.51 -5.24
C VAL A 947 18.56 15.51 -6.26
N TYR A 948 19.34 15.01 -7.23
CA TYR A 948 20.12 15.80 -8.19
C TYR A 948 19.37 16.11 -9.50
N GLY A 949 18.09 15.75 -9.59
CA GLY A 949 17.25 16.03 -10.75
C GLY A 949 15.94 15.24 -10.76
N PHE A 950 15.29 15.20 -11.92
CA PHE A 950 14.09 14.39 -12.16
C PHE A 950 13.92 14.02 -13.64
N PHE A 951 13.07 13.03 -13.91
CA PHE A 951 12.54 12.70 -15.23
C PHE A 951 11.12 13.24 -15.38
N LYS A 952 10.79 13.78 -16.55
CA LYS A 952 9.39 14.02 -16.98
C LYS A 952 8.87 12.74 -17.63
N ILE A 953 7.75 12.23 -17.15
CA ILE A 953 7.22 10.91 -17.54
C ILE A 953 5.75 11.04 -17.97
N ASP A 954 5.48 10.73 -19.24
CA ASP A 954 4.15 10.61 -19.84
C ASP A 954 3.35 9.46 -19.18
N LYS A 955 2.01 9.57 -19.16
CA LYS A 955 1.04 8.54 -18.74
C LYS A 955 1.41 7.11 -19.17
N ARG A 956 2.03 6.92 -20.34
CA ARG A 956 2.51 5.60 -20.83
C ARG A 956 3.86 5.13 -20.25
N GLY A 957 4.38 5.75 -19.18
CA GLY A 957 5.68 5.41 -18.57
C GLY A 957 6.91 5.78 -19.43
N ARG A 958 6.72 6.60 -20.45
CA ARG A 958 7.77 7.07 -21.37
C ARG A 958 8.47 8.29 -20.76
N ILE A 959 9.80 8.26 -20.70
CA ILE A 959 10.58 9.44 -20.28
C ILE A 959 10.62 10.41 -21.46
N LEU A 960 10.11 11.62 -21.24
CA LEU A 960 10.09 12.71 -22.22
C LEU A 960 11.38 13.53 -22.13
N ASP A 961 11.82 13.85 -20.91
CA ASP A 961 12.94 14.74 -20.62
C ASP A 961 13.62 14.37 -19.27
N ALA A 962 14.85 14.86 -19.08
CA ALA A 962 15.67 14.63 -17.89
C ALA A 962 16.29 15.94 -17.41
N VAL A 963 15.73 16.50 -16.34
CA VAL A 963 16.06 17.84 -15.82
C VAL A 963 17.01 17.69 -14.61
N PRO A 964 18.16 18.39 -14.57
CA PRO A 964 18.99 18.49 -13.37
C PRO A 964 18.39 19.48 -12.36
N VAL A 965 18.64 19.28 -11.06
CA VAL A 965 18.29 20.23 -10.00
C VAL A 965 19.54 20.49 -9.19
N ASP A 966 20.15 21.66 -9.39
CA ASP A 966 21.46 22.01 -8.84
C ASP A 966 21.37 22.62 -7.41
N ASN A 967 20.17 23.03 -6.97
CA ASN A 967 19.93 23.78 -5.71
C ASN A 967 19.58 22.90 -4.49
N ASN A 968 19.33 21.60 -4.66
CA ASN A 968 18.93 20.72 -3.55
C ASN A 968 20.15 20.41 -2.63
N PRO A 969 20.09 20.71 -1.32
CA PRO A 969 21.12 20.29 -0.39
C PRO A 969 21.11 18.76 -0.19
N PRO A 970 22.25 18.16 0.21
CA PRO A 970 22.29 16.78 0.65
C PRO A 970 21.51 16.60 1.97
N ILE A 971 20.95 15.41 2.15
CA ILE A 971 20.31 14.97 3.38
C ILE A 971 21.25 13.97 4.06
N ASP A 972 21.92 14.41 5.11
CA ASP A 972 22.84 13.61 5.91
C ASP A 972 22.17 13.15 7.22
N ILE A 973 21.99 11.84 7.38
CA ILE A 973 21.41 11.23 8.59
C ILE A 973 22.44 10.28 9.20
N HIS A 974 22.96 10.64 10.37
CA HIS A 974 23.77 9.74 11.19
C HIS A 974 22.86 8.77 11.96
N THR A 975 23.23 7.49 11.97
CA THR A 975 22.53 6.43 12.74
C THR A 975 23.53 5.40 13.27
N LYS A 976 23.04 4.41 14.03
CA LYS A 976 23.79 3.24 14.48
C LYS A 976 23.33 2.00 13.71
N GLY A 977 24.26 1.06 13.51
CA GLY A 977 23.95 -0.18 12.80
C GLY A 977 25.07 -1.22 12.89
N MET A 978 24.77 -2.41 12.39
CA MET A 978 25.71 -3.50 12.21
C MET A 978 25.96 -3.78 10.73
N TRP A 979 27.16 -4.27 10.41
CA TRP A 979 27.49 -4.69 9.06
C TRP A 979 28.42 -5.90 9.05
N ILE A 980 28.41 -6.64 7.93
CA ILE A 980 29.17 -7.87 7.75
C ILE A 980 29.83 -7.82 6.36
N ASP A 981 31.15 -7.97 6.32
CA ASP A 981 31.90 -7.97 5.06
C ASP A 981 31.85 -9.34 4.40
N ILE A 982 31.57 -9.37 3.10
CA ILE A 982 31.34 -10.61 2.34
C ILE A 982 32.69 -11.20 1.90
N PRO A 983 32.97 -12.48 2.19
CA PRO A 983 34.23 -13.12 1.81
C PRO A 983 34.46 -13.09 0.29
N PRO A 984 35.69 -12.86 -0.20
CA PRO A 984 36.01 -12.89 -1.64
C PRO A 984 35.55 -14.18 -2.34
N LEU A 985 35.67 -15.32 -1.66
CA LEU A 985 35.19 -16.63 -2.12
C LEU A 985 33.71 -16.61 -2.55
N ALA A 986 32.83 -15.88 -1.84
CA ALA A 986 31.43 -15.77 -2.21
C ALA A 986 31.25 -15.00 -3.54
N LEU A 987 32.05 -13.96 -3.75
CA LEU A 987 32.04 -13.16 -4.99
C LEU A 987 32.56 -14.00 -6.17
N GLU A 988 33.65 -14.75 -5.97
CA GLU A 988 34.22 -15.68 -6.95
C GLU A 988 33.21 -16.76 -7.37
N ILE A 989 32.50 -17.38 -6.41
CA ILE A 989 31.45 -18.38 -6.70
C ILE A 989 30.30 -17.74 -7.51
N LEU A 990 29.80 -16.58 -7.10
CA LEU A 990 28.72 -15.87 -7.81
C LEU A 990 29.13 -15.49 -9.25
N GLN A 991 30.36 -14.99 -9.43
CA GLN A 991 30.93 -14.70 -10.75
C GLN A 991 31.04 -15.97 -11.61
N SER A 992 31.50 -17.09 -11.05
CA SER A 992 31.69 -18.36 -11.77
C SER A 992 30.39 -18.91 -12.40
N ARG A 993 29.24 -18.66 -11.76
CA ARG A 993 27.89 -19.05 -12.23
C ARG A 993 27.14 -17.90 -12.93
N ASN A 994 27.82 -16.78 -13.21
CA ASN A 994 27.26 -15.59 -13.88
C ASN A 994 26.03 -15.01 -13.14
N LEU A 995 25.95 -15.20 -11.81
CA LEU A 995 24.86 -14.72 -10.95
C LEU A 995 25.04 -13.24 -10.58
N ASN A 996 23.94 -12.53 -10.36
CA ASN A 996 23.98 -11.11 -10.03
C ASN A 996 24.32 -10.88 -8.54
N ILE A 997 25.53 -10.38 -8.27
CA ILE A 997 26.03 -10.10 -6.91
C ILE A 997 25.10 -9.16 -6.14
N ALA A 998 24.64 -8.06 -6.73
CA ALA A 998 23.76 -7.11 -6.03
C ALA A 998 22.43 -7.76 -5.61
N ALA A 999 21.84 -8.60 -6.47
CA ALA A 999 20.62 -9.35 -6.17
C ALA A 999 20.82 -10.46 -5.12
N ALA A 1000 22.01 -11.09 -5.10
CA ALA A 1000 22.39 -12.09 -4.08
C ALA A 1000 22.54 -11.45 -2.69
N ILE A 1001 23.20 -10.29 -2.61
CA ILE A 1001 23.38 -9.53 -1.37
C ILE A 1001 22.03 -9.04 -0.84
N HIS A 1002 21.24 -8.38 -1.70
CA HIS A 1002 19.92 -7.84 -1.33
C HIS A 1002 18.93 -8.91 -0.85
N ALA A 1003 18.97 -10.11 -1.43
CA ALA A 1003 18.17 -11.25 -0.98
C ALA A 1003 18.70 -11.87 0.33
N ALA A 1004 20.01 -11.87 0.58
CA ALA A 1004 20.58 -12.26 1.88
C ALA A 1004 20.22 -11.26 2.99
N GLU A 1005 20.26 -9.96 2.69
CA GLU A 1005 19.83 -8.89 3.59
C GLU A 1005 18.36 -9.05 3.97
N HIS A 1006 17.46 -9.25 3.00
CA HIS A 1006 16.04 -9.48 3.28
C HIS A 1006 15.77 -10.81 4.01
N ALA A 1007 16.53 -11.89 3.77
CA ALA A 1007 16.42 -13.13 4.53
C ALA A 1007 16.72 -12.91 6.03
N ILE A 1008 17.77 -12.17 6.37
CA ILE A 1008 18.12 -11.81 7.76
C ILE A 1008 17.08 -10.83 8.35
N LEU A 1009 16.68 -9.80 7.60
CA LEU A 1009 15.69 -8.80 8.03
C LEU A 1009 14.36 -9.46 8.43
N SER A 1010 13.93 -10.46 7.65
CA SER A 1010 12.71 -11.24 7.91
C SER A 1010 12.75 -12.11 9.18
N LEU A 1011 13.90 -12.19 9.85
CA LEU A 1011 14.12 -12.95 11.08
C LEU A 1011 14.37 -12.07 12.31
N LEU A 1012 14.74 -10.78 12.15
CA LEU A 1012 15.01 -9.88 13.29
C LEU A 1012 13.85 -9.81 14.30
N PRO A 1013 12.56 -9.75 13.91
CA PRO A 1013 11.44 -9.76 14.86
C PRO A 1013 11.33 -11.04 15.72
N THR A 1014 12.03 -12.13 15.37
CA THR A 1014 12.07 -13.38 16.15
C THR A 1014 13.16 -13.41 17.23
N PHE A 1015 13.96 -12.35 17.33
CA PHE A 1015 15.03 -12.18 18.32
C PHE A 1015 14.95 -10.85 19.08
N VAL A 1016 14.54 -9.78 18.40
CA VAL A 1016 14.41 -8.44 18.99
C VAL A 1016 13.01 -7.90 18.71
N VAL A 1017 12.28 -7.53 19.75
CA VAL A 1017 10.94 -6.96 19.61
C VAL A 1017 11.04 -5.64 18.84
N SER A 1018 10.60 -5.69 17.59
CA SER A 1018 10.75 -4.63 16.62
C SER A 1018 9.55 -4.65 15.67
N SER A 1019 9.02 -3.47 15.36
CA SER A 1019 8.03 -3.34 14.30
C SER A 1019 8.75 -3.36 12.95
N PRO A 1020 8.27 -4.09 11.92
CA PRO A 1020 9.04 -4.24 10.68
C PRO A 1020 9.27 -2.88 10.00
N GLY A 1021 10.54 -2.54 9.75
CA GLY A 1021 10.97 -1.23 9.26
C GLY A 1021 11.52 -0.28 10.34
N ASP A 1022 11.51 -0.67 11.62
CA ASP A 1022 12.32 -0.04 12.69
C ASP A 1022 13.83 -0.26 12.43
N VAL A 1023 14.19 -1.35 11.74
CA VAL A 1023 15.50 -1.60 11.11
C VAL A 1023 15.34 -1.59 9.59
N ARG A 1024 16.35 -1.08 8.89
CA ARG A 1024 16.43 -1.01 7.42
C ARG A 1024 17.79 -1.54 6.93
N THR A 1025 17.91 -1.70 5.62
CA THR A 1025 19.10 -2.27 4.95
C THR A 1025 19.37 -1.58 3.59
N GLU A 1026 20.56 -1.75 3.00
CA GLU A 1026 20.95 -1.09 1.75
C GLU A 1026 20.36 -1.84 0.54
N CYS A 1027 19.12 -1.53 0.13
CA CYS A 1027 18.58 -2.05 -1.13
C CYS A 1027 19.51 -1.70 -2.32
N LYS A 1028 20.19 -2.69 -2.89
CA LYS A 1028 21.24 -2.46 -3.93
C LYS A 1028 20.59 -2.31 -5.31
N VAL A 1029 20.14 -1.09 -5.59
CA VAL A 1029 19.20 -0.76 -6.68
C VAL A 1029 19.81 -0.88 -8.08
N ALA A 1030 19.80 -2.10 -8.64
CA ALA A 1030 20.20 -2.35 -10.02
C ALA A 1030 19.48 -1.43 -11.04
N LYS A 1031 18.21 -1.02 -10.84
CA LYS A 1031 17.53 -0.12 -11.79
C LYS A 1031 18.16 1.26 -11.97
N LYS A 1032 18.87 1.79 -10.96
CA LYS A 1032 19.60 3.06 -11.04
C LYS A 1032 20.97 2.93 -11.72
N GLU A 1033 21.50 1.71 -11.80
CA GLU A 1033 22.88 1.39 -12.19
C GLU A 1033 22.96 0.66 -13.54
N LEU A 1034 22.08 -0.32 -13.75
CA LEU A 1034 21.93 -1.19 -14.93
C LEU A 1034 20.78 -0.77 -15.85
N GLY A 1035 20.12 0.36 -15.58
CA GLY A 1035 18.99 0.82 -16.39
C GLY A 1035 19.36 0.90 -17.88
N ARG A 1036 18.75 0.06 -18.72
CA ARG A 1036 19.08 -0.03 -20.16
C ARG A 1036 19.00 1.32 -20.89
N LYS A 1037 18.15 2.23 -20.40
CA LYS A 1037 18.06 3.63 -20.85
C LYS A 1037 19.36 4.42 -20.60
N LEU A 1038 20.00 4.23 -19.45
CA LEU A 1038 21.30 4.82 -19.08
C LEU A 1038 22.43 4.18 -19.90
N GLN A 1039 22.48 2.84 -20.00
CA GLN A 1039 23.47 2.14 -20.84
C GLN A 1039 23.41 2.61 -22.31
N MET A 1040 22.20 2.69 -22.88
CA MET A 1040 22.01 3.26 -24.22
C MET A 1040 22.45 4.72 -24.27
N ALA A 1041 22.04 5.58 -23.32
CA ALA A 1041 22.43 6.98 -23.31
C ALA A 1041 23.96 7.22 -23.18
N VAL A 1042 24.69 6.32 -22.49
CA VAL A 1042 26.16 6.35 -22.37
C VAL A 1042 26.85 5.85 -23.64
N GLN A 1043 26.33 4.81 -24.30
CA GLN A 1043 26.83 4.43 -25.64
C GLN A 1043 26.49 5.51 -26.68
N GLU A 1044 25.31 6.14 -26.57
CA GLU A 1044 24.92 7.38 -27.25
C GLU A 1044 25.72 8.62 -26.79
N ALA A 1045 26.75 8.48 -25.94
CA ALA A 1045 27.77 9.49 -25.65
C ALA A 1045 29.11 9.24 -26.39
N GLY A 1046 29.29 8.07 -27.03
CA GLY A 1046 30.53 7.64 -27.71
C GLY A 1046 30.81 8.32 -29.06
N GLY A 1047 30.09 7.94 -30.14
CA GLY A 1047 30.55 8.08 -31.54
C GLY A 1047 30.35 9.38 -32.36
N VAL A 1048 29.55 10.38 -31.94
CA VAL A 1048 29.42 11.69 -32.62
C VAL A 1048 30.75 12.47 -32.57
N GLY A 1049 31.29 12.76 -33.75
CA GLY A 1049 32.24 13.84 -33.99
C GLY A 1049 31.55 15.13 -34.43
N GLY A 1050 32.26 16.26 -34.35
CA GLY A 1050 31.76 17.60 -34.72
C GLY A 1050 32.19 18.65 -33.69
N LEU A 1051 32.71 19.79 -34.14
CA LEU A 1051 33.59 20.64 -33.32
C LEU A 1051 32.88 21.35 -32.14
N ASP A 1052 31.59 21.65 -32.26
CA ASP A 1052 30.79 22.28 -31.20
C ASP A 1052 30.38 21.30 -30.07
N ASN A 1053 30.77 20.03 -30.16
CA ASN A 1053 30.34 19.01 -29.20
C ASN A 1053 31.03 19.09 -27.84
N LYS A 1054 32.17 19.76 -27.64
CA LYS A 1054 32.96 19.57 -26.41
C LYS A 1054 32.17 19.91 -25.13
N GLN A 1055 31.62 21.12 -25.03
CA GLN A 1055 30.77 21.50 -23.88
C GLN A 1055 29.47 20.71 -23.79
N LYS A 1056 28.80 20.40 -24.92
CA LYS A 1056 27.55 19.61 -24.93
C LYS A 1056 27.79 18.16 -24.51
N LYS A 1057 28.92 17.57 -24.90
CA LYS A 1057 29.37 16.23 -24.52
C LYS A 1057 29.79 16.21 -23.07
N GLU A 1058 30.60 17.15 -22.59
CA GLU A 1058 30.96 17.30 -21.18
C GLU A 1058 29.71 17.50 -20.29
N LYS A 1059 28.74 18.31 -20.71
CA LYS A 1059 27.49 18.52 -19.94
C LYS A 1059 26.59 17.27 -19.95
N LEU A 1060 26.38 16.59 -21.08
CA LEU A 1060 25.65 15.30 -21.10
C LEU A 1060 26.40 14.21 -20.33
N GLN A 1061 27.71 14.13 -20.45
CA GLN A 1061 28.54 13.08 -19.85
C GLN A 1061 28.75 13.30 -18.34
N LYS A 1062 28.53 14.52 -17.82
CA LYS A 1062 28.25 14.76 -16.40
C LYS A 1062 26.84 14.33 -15.99
N ILE A 1063 25.81 14.66 -16.78
CA ILE A 1063 24.39 14.36 -16.48
C ILE A 1063 24.04 12.86 -16.58
N LEU A 1064 24.82 12.09 -17.34
CA LEU A 1064 24.58 10.67 -17.69
C LEU A 1064 25.71 9.73 -17.23
N GLN A 1065 26.59 10.16 -16.33
CA GLN A 1065 27.55 9.26 -15.71
C GLN A 1065 26.81 8.11 -14.99
N PRO A 1066 27.24 6.84 -15.13
CA PRO A 1066 26.88 5.83 -14.12
C PRO A 1066 27.39 6.31 -12.76
N PRO A 1067 26.75 5.93 -11.64
CA PRO A 1067 27.22 6.36 -10.32
C PRO A 1067 28.68 5.93 -10.14
N ALA A 1068 29.55 6.88 -9.81
CA ALA A 1068 30.97 6.63 -9.58
C ALA A 1068 31.22 5.84 -8.27
N ARG A 1069 30.19 5.68 -7.43
CA ARG A 1069 30.24 4.87 -6.21
C ARG A 1069 30.29 3.38 -6.56
N GLN A 1070 31.46 2.81 -6.33
CA GLN A 1070 31.61 1.37 -6.11
C GLN A 1070 31.14 1.06 -4.69
N ARG A 1071 30.05 0.31 -4.53
CA ARG A 1071 29.49 -0.11 -3.24
C ARG A 1071 30.32 -1.25 -2.66
N PRO A 1072 30.61 -1.27 -1.34
CA PRO A 1072 31.26 -2.42 -0.71
C PRO A 1072 30.37 -3.68 -0.75
N ALA A 1073 31.01 -4.83 -0.94
CA ALA A 1073 30.44 -6.17 -0.79
C ALA A 1073 30.19 -6.46 0.70
N ARG A 1074 29.10 -5.88 1.20
CA ARG A 1074 28.77 -5.79 2.62
C ARG A 1074 27.26 -5.96 2.79
N LEU A 1075 26.85 -6.73 3.80
CA LEU A 1075 25.48 -6.71 4.34
C LEU A 1075 25.41 -5.57 5.36
N THR A 1076 24.45 -4.65 5.23
CA THR A 1076 24.33 -3.50 6.14
C THR A 1076 22.93 -3.44 6.77
N PHE A 1077 22.85 -3.38 8.09
CA PHE A 1077 21.60 -3.27 8.85
C PHE A 1077 21.68 -2.09 9.81
N TYR A 1078 20.71 -1.18 9.75
CA TYR A 1078 20.78 0.07 10.50
C TYR A 1078 19.42 0.45 11.10
N ASP A 1079 19.47 1.13 12.24
CA ASP A 1079 18.27 1.61 12.90
C ASP A 1079 17.64 2.75 12.08
N ALA A 1080 16.35 2.61 11.79
CA ALA A 1080 15.59 3.54 10.96
C ALA A 1080 15.42 4.91 11.62
N LYS A 1081 15.27 4.93 12.95
CA LYS A 1081 15.38 6.14 13.77
C LYS A 1081 16.86 6.57 13.79
N GLY A 1082 17.17 7.64 13.06
CA GLY A 1082 18.48 8.29 13.13
C GLY A 1082 18.75 8.95 14.48
N GLY A 1083 19.98 9.39 14.69
CA GLY A 1083 20.45 10.02 15.93
C GLY A 1083 21.63 9.28 16.55
N ALA A 1084 22.31 9.94 17.49
CA ALA A 1084 23.62 9.52 18.01
C ALA A 1084 23.65 8.14 18.71
N CYS A 1085 22.51 7.62 19.16
CA CYS A 1085 22.39 6.32 19.85
C CYS A 1085 21.64 5.25 19.04
N GLY A 1086 20.98 5.61 17.92
CA GLY A 1086 19.97 4.76 17.29
C GLY A 1086 18.79 4.43 18.20
N SER A 1087 18.14 3.31 17.94
CA SER A 1087 17.04 2.71 18.73
C SER A 1087 17.48 1.53 19.62
N GLY A 1088 18.64 0.94 19.32
CA GLY A 1088 19.21 -0.22 20.00
C GLY A 1088 18.89 -1.57 19.33
N ILE A 1089 18.04 -1.64 18.30
CA ILE A 1089 17.69 -2.92 17.67
C ILE A 1089 18.89 -3.51 16.94
N ALA A 1090 19.61 -2.74 16.11
CA ALA A 1090 20.80 -3.23 15.43
C ALA A 1090 21.93 -3.64 16.41
N ALA A 1091 21.96 -3.08 17.62
CA ALA A 1091 22.88 -3.51 18.68
C ALA A 1091 22.48 -4.89 19.23
N LYS A 1092 21.21 -5.10 19.60
CA LYS A 1092 20.71 -6.43 20.00
C LYS A 1092 20.81 -7.46 18.86
N ALA A 1093 20.61 -7.06 17.60
CA ALA A 1093 20.79 -7.94 16.45
C ALA A 1093 22.25 -8.40 16.28
N PHE A 1094 23.22 -7.52 16.55
CA PHE A 1094 24.65 -7.84 16.55
C PHE A 1094 25.05 -8.84 17.65
N GLU A 1095 24.33 -8.88 18.78
CA GLU A 1095 24.53 -9.88 19.85
C GLU A 1095 24.10 -11.30 19.42
N PHE A 1096 23.18 -11.44 18.46
CA PHE A 1096 22.64 -12.72 17.98
C PHE A 1096 23.00 -13.05 16.51
N VAL A 1097 23.96 -12.32 15.92
CA VAL A 1097 24.30 -12.37 14.49
C VAL A 1097 24.60 -13.79 13.97
N ASP A 1098 25.31 -14.62 14.73
CA ASP A 1098 25.61 -16.02 14.36
C ASP A 1098 24.31 -16.84 14.16
N VAL A 1099 23.37 -16.72 15.10
CA VAL A 1099 22.10 -17.48 15.11
C VAL A 1099 21.13 -16.94 14.04
N LEU A 1100 21.19 -15.64 13.77
CA LEU A 1100 20.46 -15.00 12.66
C LEU A 1100 20.92 -15.56 11.30
N LEU A 1101 22.24 -15.66 11.08
CA LEU A 1101 22.81 -16.23 9.86
C LEU A 1101 22.43 -17.72 9.70
N GLU A 1102 22.57 -18.55 10.74
CA GLU A 1102 22.16 -19.96 10.68
C GLU A 1102 20.67 -20.12 10.33
N ARG A 1103 19.78 -19.34 10.98
CA ARG A 1103 18.35 -19.39 10.69
C ARG A 1103 18.04 -18.89 9.28
N ALA A 1104 18.76 -17.90 8.76
CA ALA A 1104 18.58 -17.42 7.39
C ALA A 1104 18.90 -18.50 6.35
N VAL A 1105 20.01 -19.24 6.51
CA VAL A 1105 20.34 -20.39 5.64
C VAL A 1105 19.26 -21.47 5.72
N ARG A 1106 18.92 -21.93 6.93
CA ARG A 1106 17.88 -22.97 7.13
C ARG A 1106 16.51 -22.56 6.57
N ARG A 1107 16.16 -21.26 6.63
CA ARG A 1107 14.91 -20.72 6.07
C ARG A 1107 14.90 -20.71 4.53
N ILE A 1108 16.02 -20.42 3.89
CA ILE A 1108 16.14 -20.50 2.43
C ILE A 1108 16.09 -21.96 1.94
N GLU A 1109 16.72 -22.88 2.67
CA GLU A 1109 16.78 -24.31 2.36
C GLU A 1109 15.45 -25.03 2.58
N ALA A 1110 14.76 -24.77 3.69
CA ALA A 1110 13.46 -25.38 4.00
C ALA A 1110 12.31 -24.86 3.11
N CYS A 1111 12.47 -23.69 2.50
CA CYS A 1111 11.44 -23.10 1.65
C CYS A 1111 11.37 -23.79 0.29
N GLY A 1112 10.30 -24.57 0.05
CA GLY A 1112 10.04 -25.29 -1.20
C GLY A 1112 9.70 -24.42 -2.43
N CYS A 1113 9.81 -23.09 -2.35
CA CYS A 1113 9.48 -22.23 -3.49
C CYS A 1113 10.49 -22.40 -4.65
N VAL A 1114 9.96 -22.52 -5.87
CA VAL A 1114 10.71 -22.76 -7.12
C VAL A 1114 11.03 -21.47 -7.89
N MET A 1115 10.75 -20.30 -7.32
CA MET A 1115 11.00 -19.00 -7.96
C MET A 1115 12.45 -18.57 -7.71
N PRO A 1116 13.24 -18.22 -8.76
CA PRO A 1116 14.60 -17.71 -8.59
C PRO A 1116 14.69 -16.46 -7.70
N GLN A 1117 13.67 -15.61 -7.76
CA GLN A 1117 13.51 -14.40 -6.95
C GLN A 1117 13.25 -14.72 -5.45
N GLY A 1118 12.88 -15.96 -5.14
CA GLY A 1118 12.38 -16.39 -3.83
C GLY A 1118 10.89 -16.08 -3.60
N CYS A 1119 10.50 -16.08 -2.33
CA CYS A 1119 9.19 -15.64 -1.84
C CYS A 1119 9.33 -15.09 -0.40
N LEU A 1120 8.22 -14.61 0.18
CA LEU A 1120 8.16 -14.06 1.55
C LEU A 1120 8.59 -15.05 2.64
N GLU A 1121 8.43 -16.35 2.38
CA GLU A 1121 8.86 -17.40 3.30
C GLU A 1121 10.39 -17.60 3.33
N CYS A 1122 11.17 -17.08 2.37
CA CYS A 1122 12.63 -17.25 2.35
C CYS A 1122 13.46 -15.96 2.31
N CYS A 1123 13.21 -15.05 1.36
CA CYS A 1123 14.10 -13.91 1.11
C CYS A 1123 13.43 -12.69 0.47
N CYS A 1124 12.14 -12.71 0.15
CA CYS A 1124 11.41 -11.48 -0.20
C CYS A 1124 10.84 -10.82 1.05
N ASP A 1125 10.63 -9.50 1.01
CA ASP A 1125 10.13 -8.71 2.13
C ASP A 1125 8.93 -7.84 1.69
N GLU A 1126 7.87 -7.76 2.51
CA GLU A 1126 6.65 -7.02 2.20
C GLU A 1126 6.83 -5.48 2.17
N ARG A 1127 7.99 -4.97 2.62
CA ARG A 1127 8.32 -3.54 2.77
C ARG A 1127 9.59 -3.15 1.97
N CYS A 1128 10.10 -4.04 1.13
CA CYS A 1128 11.18 -3.74 0.18
C CYS A 1128 10.85 -2.50 -0.67
N LYS A 1129 11.65 -1.43 -0.58
CA LYS A 1129 11.44 -0.17 -1.32
C LYS A 1129 11.40 -0.36 -2.84
N GLU A 1130 12.17 -1.32 -3.33
CA GLU A 1130 12.28 -1.69 -4.75
C GLU A 1130 11.33 -2.86 -5.13
N MET A 1131 10.29 -3.10 -4.33
CA MET A 1131 9.20 -4.07 -4.58
C MET A 1131 9.66 -5.51 -4.91
N ASN A 1132 10.83 -5.93 -4.37
CA ASN A 1132 11.48 -7.23 -4.62
C ASN A 1132 11.87 -7.49 -6.11
N GLU A 1133 12.10 -6.45 -6.93
CA GLU A 1133 12.43 -6.62 -8.36
C GLU A 1133 13.86 -7.16 -8.64
N VAL A 1134 14.76 -7.16 -7.64
CA VAL A 1134 16.20 -7.46 -7.82
C VAL A 1134 16.64 -8.45 -6.73
N MET A 1135 16.34 -9.73 -6.92
CA MET A 1135 16.49 -10.79 -5.91
C MET A 1135 17.08 -12.07 -6.52
N SER A 1136 17.89 -12.79 -5.76
CA SER A 1136 18.41 -14.12 -6.13
C SER A 1136 18.42 -15.05 -4.92
N LYS A 1137 17.56 -16.08 -4.92
CA LYS A 1137 17.46 -17.08 -3.84
C LYS A 1137 18.70 -17.97 -3.81
N ALA A 1138 19.19 -18.41 -4.98
CA ALA A 1138 20.43 -19.19 -5.03
C ALA A 1138 21.62 -18.35 -4.58
N GLY A 1139 21.71 -17.09 -5.03
CA GLY A 1139 22.78 -16.17 -4.66
C GLY A 1139 22.81 -15.86 -3.16
N ALA A 1140 21.65 -15.63 -2.53
CA ALA A 1140 21.57 -15.43 -1.08
C ALA A 1140 22.10 -16.64 -0.29
N GLY A 1141 21.79 -17.86 -0.73
CA GLY A 1141 22.30 -19.09 -0.14
C GLY A 1141 23.83 -19.19 -0.18
N VAL A 1142 24.47 -18.76 -1.28
CA VAL A 1142 25.94 -18.68 -1.39
C VAL A 1142 26.51 -17.69 -0.38
N VAL A 1143 26.00 -16.45 -0.36
CA VAL A 1143 26.50 -15.38 0.53
C VAL A 1143 26.44 -15.81 2.00
N LEU A 1144 25.31 -16.35 2.43
CA LEU A 1144 25.09 -16.72 3.84
C LEU A 1144 25.90 -17.96 4.27
N ARG A 1145 26.03 -18.98 3.42
CA ARG A 1145 26.88 -20.16 3.71
C ARG A 1145 28.36 -19.78 3.79
N CYS A 1146 28.87 -18.99 2.85
CA CYS A 1146 30.25 -18.51 2.88
C CYS A 1146 30.55 -17.66 4.13
N LEU A 1147 29.59 -16.86 4.61
CA LEU A 1147 29.74 -16.08 5.84
C LEU A 1147 29.89 -16.96 7.09
N LEU A 1148 29.16 -18.06 7.17
CA LEU A 1148 29.27 -19.07 8.24
C LEU A 1148 30.47 -20.03 8.06
N GLY A 1149 31.21 -19.93 6.96
CA GLY A 1149 32.27 -20.88 6.59
C GLY A 1149 31.76 -22.28 6.22
N TRP A 1150 30.49 -22.40 5.83
CA TRP A 1150 29.89 -23.67 5.38
C TRP A 1150 30.25 -23.94 3.91
N GLU A 1151 30.40 -25.21 3.55
CA GLU A 1151 30.68 -25.60 2.17
C GLU A 1151 29.51 -25.26 1.22
N VAL A 1152 29.86 -24.86 0.00
CA VAL A 1152 28.90 -24.54 -1.06
C VAL A 1152 29.13 -25.51 -2.22
N ASP A 1153 28.15 -26.38 -2.46
CA ASP A 1153 28.08 -27.14 -3.71
C ASP A 1153 27.86 -26.15 -4.87
N VAL A 1154 28.95 -25.84 -5.58
CA VAL A 1154 28.94 -24.94 -6.73
C VAL A 1154 28.25 -25.59 -7.93
N ASP A 1155 28.28 -26.91 -8.05
CA ASP A 1155 27.72 -27.61 -9.21
C ASP A 1155 26.19 -27.70 -9.19
N ALA A 1156 25.59 -27.77 -8.01
CA ALA A 1156 24.15 -27.60 -7.82
C ALA A 1156 23.62 -26.18 -8.11
N LEU A 1157 24.49 -25.16 -8.27
CA LEU A 1157 24.04 -23.79 -8.49
C LEU A 1157 23.52 -23.56 -9.93
N PRO A 1158 22.38 -22.87 -10.10
CA PRO A 1158 21.87 -22.43 -11.39
C PRO A 1158 22.77 -21.38 -12.05
N TRP A 1159 22.61 -21.21 -13.36
CA TRP A 1159 23.33 -20.19 -14.15
C TRP A 1159 22.46 -18.94 -14.31
N GLY A 1160 23.05 -17.74 -14.24
CA GLY A 1160 22.33 -16.48 -14.48
C GLY A 1160 22.01 -16.24 -15.96
N GLU A 1161 20.79 -15.82 -16.28
CA GLU A 1161 20.26 -15.66 -17.65
C GLU A 1161 19.94 -14.19 -18.04
N GLU A 1162 19.90 -13.88 -19.35
CA GLU A 1162 19.55 -12.55 -19.84
C GLU A 1162 18.03 -12.29 -19.86
N MET A 1163 17.56 -11.51 -18.88
CA MET A 1163 16.19 -11.00 -18.82
C MET A 1163 15.85 -10.07 -20.01
N GLY A 1164 15.07 -10.59 -20.96
CA GLY A 1164 14.49 -9.81 -22.05
C GLY A 1164 13.36 -8.90 -21.58
N VAL A 1165 13.49 -7.58 -21.79
CA VAL A 1165 12.47 -6.58 -21.41
C VAL A 1165 11.13 -6.87 -22.11
N GLY A 1166 10.19 -7.43 -21.36
CA GLY A 1166 8.83 -7.76 -21.80
C GLY A 1166 8.19 -8.86 -20.95
N VAL A 1167 8.97 -9.83 -20.46
CA VAL A 1167 8.48 -11.03 -19.77
C VAL A 1167 8.19 -10.74 -18.29
N GLY A 1168 6.96 -11.02 -17.84
CA GLY A 1168 6.63 -11.14 -16.41
C GLY A 1168 6.93 -12.56 -15.89
N ASP A 1169 7.23 -12.69 -14.59
CA ASP A 1169 7.72 -13.94 -13.95
C ASP A 1169 8.86 -14.61 -14.73
N GLY A 1170 10.03 -13.95 -14.74
CA GLY A 1170 11.27 -14.53 -15.27
C GLY A 1170 11.64 -15.82 -14.54
N VAL A 1171 11.78 -16.91 -15.32
CA VAL A 1171 11.93 -18.29 -14.81
C VAL A 1171 13.40 -18.66 -14.48
N GLY A 1172 14.37 -17.84 -14.90
CA GLY A 1172 15.79 -18.00 -14.64
C GLY A 1172 16.35 -17.01 -13.59
N GLU A 1173 17.52 -17.32 -13.04
CA GLU A 1173 18.26 -16.43 -12.13
C GLU A 1173 18.80 -15.18 -12.85
N LEU A 1174 18.96 -14.08 -12.10
CA LEU A 1174 19.45 -12.82 -12.67
C LEU A 1174 20.93 -12.92 -13.08
N ARG A 1175 21.22 -12.66 -14.36
CA ARG A 1175 22.60 -12.51 -14.87
C ARG A 1175 23.35 -11.35 -14.19
N GLY A 1176 24.63 -11.60 -13.87
CA GLY A 1176 25.60 -10.58 -13.46
C GLY A 1176 25.97 -9.61 -14.59
N GLY A 1177 26.19 -8.34 -14.25
CA GLY A 1177 26.61 -7.29 -15.19
C GLY A 1177 26.73 -5.93 -14.50
N LEU A 1178 27.56 -5.05 -15.06
CA LEU A 1178 28.03 -3.77 -14.48
C LEU A 1178 28.38 -3.87 -12.98
N GLU A 1179 29.65 -4.12 -12.70
CA GLU A 1179 30.20 -4.32 -11.36
C GLU A 1179 30.20 -3.00 -10.54
N THR A 1180 29.03 -2.65 -10.00
CA THR A 1180 28.87 -1.58 -8.99
C THR A 1180 29.17 -2.06 -7.58
N VAL A 1181 29.36 -3.37 -7.37
CA VAL A 1181 29.81 -3.96 -6.10
C VAL A 1181 31.29 -4.33 -6.21
N VAL A 1182 32.09 -3.91 -5.23
CA VAL A 1182 33.52 -4.22 -5.10
C VAL A 1182 33.82 -4.89 -3.74
N PRO A 1183 34.93 -5.60 -3.57
CA PRO A 1183 35.35 -6.10 -2.25
C PRO A 1183 35.33 -5.00 -1.18
N ALA A 1184 34.76 -5.30 -0.02
CA ALA A 1184 34.64 -4.32 1.06
C ALA A 1184 36.00 -4.01 1.71
N VAL A 1185 36.17 -2.79 2.19
CA VAL A 1185 37.33 -2.35 2.98
C VAL A 1185 36.92 -2.24 4.45
N GLU A 1186 37.78 -2.74 5.34
CA GLU A 1186 37.56 -2.71 6.79
C GLU A 1186 37.47 -1.25 7.30
N VAL A 1187 36.45 -0.97 8.11
CA VAL A 1187 36.11 0.39 8.57
C VAL A 1187 36.95 0.75 9.79
N PRO A 1188 37.56 1.95 9.85
CA PRO A 1188 38.45 2.33 10.96
C PRO A 1188 37.74 2.25 12.31
N GLY A 1189 38.46 1.72 13.30
CA GLY A 1189 38.01 1.68 14.70
C GLY A 1189 38.08 3.05 15.37
N ARG A 1190 37.09 3.32 16.22
CA ARG A 1190 37.08 4.43 17.16
C ARG A 1190 38.38 4.47 17.98
N VAL A 1191 38.97 5.66 18.11
CA VAL A 1191 40.28 5.86 18.78
C VAL A 1191 40.23 5.37 20.23
N GLY A 1192 40.97 4.30 20.52
CA GLY A 1192 40.98 3.63 21.84
C GLY A 1192 40.59 2.15 21.81
N LEU A 1193 40.02 1.64 20.70
CA LEU A 1193 39.79 0.21 20.53
C LEU A 1193 41.10 -0.58 20.42
N SER A 1194 41.31 -1.52 21.34
CA SER A 1194 42.23 -2.64 21.15
C SER A 1194 41.67 -3.59 20.09
N ARG A 1195 42.51 -3.95 19.10
CA ARG A 1195 42.22 -4.93 18.05
C ARG A 1195 42.12 -6.35 18.57
#